data_AF-A0A954VZE0-F1
#
_entry.id   AF-A0A954VZE0-F1
#
_cell.length_a   1.000
_cell.length_b   1.000
_cell.length_c   1.000
_cell.angle_alpha   90.00
_cell.angle_beta   90.00
_cell.angle_gamma   90.00
#
_symmetry.space_group_name_H-M   'P 1'
#
loop_
_entity.id
_entity.type
_entity.pdbx_description
1 polymer ?
#
loop_
_entity_poly.entity_id
_entity_poly.type
_entity_poly.pdbx_seq_one_letter_code
_entity_poly.pdbx_strand_id
1 'polypeptide(L)'
;MTLSIPAIRSRILRVVIAASLLFATARFAPAQSPTSMKLDMTINIDSIGNAKVDYDLSMPAKSYAVVKQTFGDAFHVIRSMEQNAGWLEMRNIDAKFEDRAQSVVSKCDAVGLLRTTAPGKWLFDVGGMDNGFELLDIHDNQAIFGSVSEAAVGMMRMYTRVNLPEGSQNVQFDARRGQLTYDFEPQIDYGSRPGADYELLAQEHIMSSLAKIYSTEQSELFAAKNLFTNTGNQRLYDYRVRFRINGYSSWSPWKKCRVVYPGQTVLDYFYPVMDIDRLADLTGTRHAMVETEVEYTTEDGDKVQDTDARRVQILSRNEVIYSSRPDGASLNWFESFDLAPYILTTFTNGTDPVMQQFAGRISALAGGPAASLNSEHAVVFLNTMWAALQMNHLSYQTSPGLSVNDYFGQHVKYGRDVLRNRAGTCIDLAILWASAAESVGLKPYIAIIPGHAFPIIELPNGNQLPIESTMIGTGTLEEAVQTGFETLKKAQEKGMIMIVDIDDLKHNQNIRSLDLPKVSEDVLVKWGYNFDELLSNANNQAAEDVQDESAEDANYSQDNQAQANTLIGDWQTAVDLDGMQFKAVQRFLADGQYGCVMVTYYDDGSKEVVEEKGTYIDHGTHFEFNTNLGHYNQNYRWNDNGFDMEFDNVETWLHFTKVQ
;
A
#
# COMPACT_ATOMS: atom_id res chain seq x y z
N MET A 1 16.65 -3.90 -8.95
CA MET A 1 17.10 -2.83 -8.03
C MET A 1 15.87 -2.32 -7.30
N THR A 2 15.69 -2.74 -6.06
CA THR A 2 14.57 -2.39 -5.19
C THR A 2 14.74 -0.96 -4.67
N LEU A 3 13.86 -0.05 -5.08
CA LEU A 3 13.78 1.31 -4.56
C LEU A 3 13.05 1.28 -3.21
N SER A 4 13.81 1.44 -2.13
CA SER A 4 13.27 1.66 -0.79
C SER A 4 12.79 3.11 -0.68
N ILE A 5 11.50 3.33 -0.40
CA ILE A 5 10.99 4.66 -0.04
C ILE A 5 11.25 4.87 1.47
N PRO A 6 11.95 5.93 1.92
CA PRO A 6 12.21 6.15 3.34
C PRO A 6 10.95 6.59 4.11
N ALA A 7 10.89 6.24 5.40
CA ALA A 7 9.83 6.64 6.33
C ALA A 7 9.67 8.18 6.43
N ILE A 8 8.45 8.66 6.15
CA ILE A 8 8.16 10.06 5.83
C ILE A 8 8.14 10.95 7.08
N ARG A 9 9.12 11.85 7.18
CA ARG A 9 9.20 12.85 8.26
C ARG A 9 8.90 14.29 7.82
N SER A 10 8.92 14.59 6.52
CA SER A 10 8.76 15.97 6.02
C SER A 10 7.29 16.32 5.84
N ARG A 11 6.89 17.45 6.44
CA ARG A 11 5.54 18.01 6.36
C ARG A 11 5.25 18.46 4.93
N ILE A 12 6.17 19.19 4.30
CA ILE A 12 6.01 19.65 2.91
C ILE A 12 5.97 18.47 1.93
N LEU A 13 6.74 17.40 2.17
CA LEU A 13 6.68 16.21 1.32
C LEU A 13 5.36 15.42 1.44
N ARG A 14 4.55 15.59 2.48
CA ARG A 14 3.20 14.99 2.49
C ARG A 14 2.30 15.52 1.38
N VAL A 15 2.50 16.78 0.97
CA VAL A 15 1.85 17.36 -0.21
C VAL A 15 2.25 16.62 -1.49
N VAL A 16 3.48 16.06 -1.53
CA VAL A 16 3.96 15.25 -2.64
C VAL A 16 3.29 13.89 -2.69
N ILE A 17 3.13 13.20 -1.57
CA ILE A 17 2.42 11.91 -1.53
C ILE A 17 0.95 12.11 -1.86
N ALA A 18 0.35 13.18 -1.35
CA ALA A 18 -0.99 13.57 -1.69
C ALA A 18 -1.15 13.84 -3.19
N ALA A 19 -0.21 14.57 -3.79
CA ALA A 19 -0.17 14.76 -5.25
C ALA A 19 0.06 13.45 -6.00
N SER A 20 0.93 12.56 -5.51
CA SER A 20 1.22 11.25 -6.11
C SER A 20 0.03 10.29 -6.06
N LEU A 21 -0.76 10.34 -4.99
CA LEU A 21 -2.00 9.58 -4.82
C LEU A 21 -3.12 10.07 -5.75
N LEU A 22 -3.18 11.37 -6.10
CA LEU A 22 -4.07 11.89 -7.16
C LEU A 22 -3.89 11.08 -8.46
N PHE A 23 -2.66 10.62 -8.72
CA PHE A 23 -2.24 9.96 -9.96
C PHE A 23 -2.09 8.45 -9.84
N ALA A 24 -2.19 7.85 -8.64
CA ALA A 24 -2.28 6.39 -8.47
C ALA A 24 -3.51 5.80 -9.17
N THR A 25 -4.47 6.66 -9.49
CA THR A 25 -5.69 6.42 -10.27
C THR A 25 -5.45 6.28 -11.79
N ALA A 26 -4.24 6.55 -12.29
CA ALA A 26 -3.97 6.66 -13.73
C ALA A 26 -2.73 5.86 -14.16
N ARG A 27 -2.71 4.53 -14.01
CA ARG A 27 -1.65 3.72 -14.63
C ARG A 27 -1.97 3.43 -16.10
N PHE A 28 -1.26 4.15 -16.96
CA PHE A 28 -1.15 3.87 -18.40
C PHE A 28 -0.20 2.68 -18.66
N ALA A 29 -0.42 2.03 -19.81
CA ALA A 29 0.42 1.05 -20.50
C ALA A 29 1.95 1.33 -20.43
N PRO A 30 2.81 0.30 -20.67
CA PRO A 30 4.27 0.41 -20.49
C PRO A 30 4.84 1.65 -21.18
N ALA A 31 5.65 2.38 -20.41
CA ALA A 31 6.18 3.69 -20.76
C ALA A 31 7.02 3.67 -22.04
N GLN A 32 6.61 4.48 -23.02
CA GLN A 32 7.58 5.21 -23.86
C GLN A 32 7.68 6.64 -23.30
N SER A 33 8.68 6.86 -22.44
CA SER A 33 9.12 8.12 -21.78
C SER A 33 8.54 8.43 -20.39
N PRO A 34 9.37 8.85 -19.40
CA PRO A 34 8.90 9.27 -18.08
C PRO A 34 8.16 10.61 -18.16
N THR A 35 6.90 10.62 -17.78
CA THR A 35 6.06 11.81 -17.62
C THR A 35 6.54 12.58 -16.39
N SER A 36 7.00 13.83 -16.50
CA SER A 36 7.44 14.63 -15.34
C SER A 36 6.42 15.71 -14.99
N MET A 37 5.95 15.72 -13.74
CA MET A 37 5.09 16.77 -13.19
C MET A 37 5.90 17.74 -12.34
N LYS A 38 5.34 18.93 -12.10
CA LYS A 38 5.97 19.96 -11.30
C LYS A 38 4.98 20.56 -10.31
N LEU A 39 5.37 20.67 -9.05
CA LEU A 39 4.65 21.41 -8.03
C LEU A 39 5.52 22.57 -7.54
N ASP A 40 5.10 23.80 -7.82
CA ASP A 40 5.69 24.99 -7.21
C ASP A 40 4.79 25.45 -6.06
N MET A 41 5.36 25.59 -4.87
CA MET A 41 4.70 26.10 -3.67
C MET A 41 5.41 27.36 -3.20
N THR A 42 4.67 28.44 -2.92
CA THR A 42 5.22 29.65 -2.30
C THR A 42 4.49 29.92 -1.00
N ILE A 43 5.24 29.94 0.12
CA ILE A 43 4.74 30.25 1.46
C ILE A 43 5.23 31.64 1.83
N ASN A 44 4.32 32.61 1.91
CA ASN A 44 4.62 33.98 2.28
C ASN A 44 4.25 34.22 3.75
N ILE A 45 5.23 34.21 4.64
CA ILE A 45 5.03 34.38 6.09
C ILE A 45 4.90 35.87 6.43
N ASP A 46 3.86 36.21 7.20
CA ASP A 46 3.60 37.57 7.68
C ASP A 46 4.37 37.89 8.97
N SER A 47 4.25 39.13 9.44
CA SER A 47 4.99 39.63 10.62
C SER A 47 4.63 38.94 11.94
N ILE A 48 3.58 38.13 11.99
CA ILE A 48 3.12 37.43 13.21
C ILE A 48 3.10 35.91 13.04
N GLY A 49 3.64 35.39 11.93
CA GLY A 49 3.80 33.97 11.70
C GLY A 49 2.58 33.25 11.12
N ASN A 50 1.57 33.97 10.63
CA ASN A 50 0.62 33.39 9.67
C ASN A 50 1.24 33.42 8.27
N ALA A 51 0.62 32.77 7.29
CA ALA A 51 1.13 32.80 5.91
C ALA A 51 0.04 32.81 4.85
N LYS A 52 0.40 33.29 3.66
CA LYS A 52 -0.34 33.02 2.43
C LYS A 52 0.40 31.98 1.61
N VAL A 53 -0.30 30.94 1.16
CA VAL A 53 0.28 29.84 0.41
C VAL A 53 -0.29 29.84 -1.01
N ASP A 54 0.60 29.86 -1.99
CA ASP A 54 0.28 29.69 -3.40
C ASP A 54 0.77 28.31 -3.87
N TYR A 55 -0.07 27.59 -4.61
CA TYR A 55 0.26 26.31 -5.26
C TYR A 55 0.13 26.45 -6.78
N ASP A 56 1.07 25.86 -7.53
CA ASP A 56 0.98 25.62 -8.96
C ASP A 56 1.42 24.18 -9.27
N LEU A 57 0.44 23.32 -9.51
CA LEU A 57 0.64 21.94 -9.92
C LEU A 57 0.52 21.83 -11.44
N SER A 58 1.65 21.81 -12.14
CA SER A 58 1.76 21.67 -13.58
C SER A 58 1.98 20.21 -13.99
N MET A 59 1.26 19.75 -15.01
CA MET A 59 1.33 18.36 -15.46
C MET A 59 1.16 18.22 -16.98
N PRO A 60 1.62 17.11 -17.58
CA PRO A 60 1.43 16.87 -19.00
C PRO A 60 -0.05 16.71 -19.38
N ALA A 61 -0.40 17.09 -20.60
CA ALA A 61 -1.79 17.18 -21.09
C ALA A 61 -2.66 15.94 -20.81
N LYS A 62 -2.12 14.73 -20.95
CA LYS A 62 -2.85 13.48 -20.66
C LYS A 62 -3.21 13.38 -19.18
N SER A 63 -2.25 13.60 -18.28
CA SER A 63 -2.46 13.60 -16.84
C SER A 63 -3.42 14.71 -16.42
N TYR A 64 -3.31 15.89 -17.04
CA TYR A 64 -4.21 17.02 -16.80
C TYR A 64 -5.66 16.68 -17.14
N ALA A 65 -5.91 16.10 -18.31
CA ALA A 65 -7.26 15.69 -18.70
C ALA A 65 -7.85 14.67 -17.73
N VAL A 66 -7.06 13.70 -17.28
CA VAL A 66 -7.49 12.70 -16.29
C VAL A 66 -7.82 13.36 -14.95
N VAL A 67 -6.94 14.20 -14.39
CA VAL A 67 -7.21 14.91 -13.13
C VAL A 67 -8.46 15.77 -13.25
N LYS A 68 -8.60 16.53 -14.33
CA LYS A 68 -9.77 17.38 -14.54
C LYS A 68 -11.06 16.58 -14.66
N GLN A 69 -11.03 15.43 -15.33
CA GLN A 69 -12.18 14.54 -15.44
C GLN A 69 -12.52 13.85 -14.12
N THR A 70 -11.52 13.40 -13.37
CA THR A 70 -11.69 12.68 -12.10
C THR A 70 -12.21 13.58 -10.99
N PHE A 71 -11.68 14.79 -10.86
CA PHE A 71 -12.00 15.70 -9.75
C PHE A 71 -13.13 16.68 -10.06
N GLY A 72 -13.32 17.03 -11.34
CA GLY A 72 -14.33 17.99 -11.82
C GLY A 72 -14.07 19.45 -11.43
N ASP A 73 -13.58 19.70 -10.22
CA ASP A 73 -13.28 21.00 -9.63
C ASP A 73 -11.84 21.03 -9.09
N ALA A 74 -11.14 22.14 -9.31
CA ALA A 74 -9.77 22.35 -8.84
C ALA A 74 -9.69 22.44 -7.31
N PHE A 75 -10.74 22.94 -6.65
CA PHE A 75 -10.85 22.92 -5.20
C PHE A 75 -10.73 21.50 -4.64
N HIS A 76 -11.29 20.50 -5.33
CA HIS A 76 -11.22 19.11 -4.90
C HIS A 76 -9.81 18.53 -5.02
N VAL A 77 -9.06 18.92 -6.05
CA VAL A 77 -7.65 18.52 -6.21
C VAL A 77 -6.83 19.03 -5.03
N ILE A 78 -6.98 20.31 -4.70
CA ILE A 78 -6.25 20.96 -3.62
C ILE A 78 -6.67 20.37 -2.27
N ARG A 79 -7.97 20.29 -2.01
CA ARG A 79 -8.51 19.66 -0.79
C ARG A 79 -7.97 18.23 -0.59
N SER A 80 -7.84 17.45 -1.66
CA SER A 80 -7.23 16.10 -1.60
C SER A 80 -5.73 16.15 -1.31
N MET A 81 -4.99 17.17 -1.79
CA MET A 81 -3.58 17.36 -1.46
C MET A 81 -3.37 17.78 0.00
N GLU A 82 -4.30 18.54 0.55
CA GLU A 82 -4.23 19.17 1.87
C GLU A 82 -4.51 18.21 3.03
N GLN A 83 -5.38 17.22 2.84
CA GLN A 83 -5.76 16.28 3.90
C GLN A 83 -4.62 15.37 4.34
N ASN A 84 -3.81 14.93 3.40
CA ASN A 84 -2.61 14.15 3.71
C ASN A 84 -1.51 15.05 4.29
N ALA A 85 -1.57 16.37 4.07
CA ALA A 85 -0.66 17.28 4.73
C ALA A 85 -0.90 17.26 6.25
N GLY A 86 -2.13 17.50 6.73
CA GLY A 86 -2.47 17.33 8.15
C GLY A 86 -1.66 18.20 9.15
N TRP A 87 -0.84 19.14 8.67
CA TRP A 87 0.00 20.04 9.49
C TRP A 87 -0.27 21.53 9.25
N LEU A 88 -1.06 21.87 8.23
CA LEU A 88 -1.52 23.22 7.91
C LEU A 88 -3.01 23.35 8.24
N GLU A 89 -3.38 24.40 8.96
CA GLU A 89 -4.77 24.86 8.99
C GLU A 89 -4.96 25.88 7.87
N MET A 90 -5.55 25.45 6.76
CA MET A 90 -5.82 26.32 5.62
C MET A 90 -7.23 26.89 5.66
N ARG A 91 -7.34 28.15 5.24
CA ARG A 91 -8.59 28.91 5.15
C ARG A 91 -8.63 29.62 3.80
N ASN A 92 -9.83 30.00 3.37
CA ASN A 92 -10.04 30.82 2.17
C ASN A 92 -9.37 30.24 0.90
N ILE A 93 -9.53 28.94 0.68
CA ILE A 93 -8.95 28.24 -0.48
C ILE A 93 -9.67 28.71 -1.75
N ASP A 94 -8.92 29.28 -2.68
CA ASP A 94 -9.33 29.66 -4.02
C ASP A 94 -8.50 28.86 -5.04
N ALA A 95 -9.14 27.93 -5.74
CA ALA A 95 -8.46 26.99 -6.64
C ALA A 95 -9.12 26.98 -8.02
N LYS A 96 -8.31 26.86 -9.08
CA LYS A 96 -8.79 26.80 -10.46
C LYS A 96 -7.91 25.94 -11.37
N PHE A 97 -8.56 25.38 -12.39
CA PHE A 97 -7.93 24.73 -13.52
C PHE A 97 -7.47 25.79 -14.54
N GLU A 98 -6.18 25.83 -14.86
CA GLU A 98 -5.60 26.71 -15.86
C GLU A 98 -5.29 25.94 -17.15
N ASP A 99 -6.28 25.85 -18.04
CA ASP A 99 -6.24 24.99 -19.24
C ASP A 99 -5.06 25.29 -20.17
N ARG A 100 -4.67 26.57 -20.29
CA ARG A 100 -3.55 26.99 -21.15
C ARG A 100 -2.20 26.55 -20.59
N ALA A 101 -2.06 26.56 -19.26
CA ALA A 101 -0.84 26.18 -18.56
C ALA A 101 -0.82 24.67 -18.23
N GLN A 102 -1.95 23.98 -18.38
CA GLN A 102 -2.13 22.59 -17.97
C GLN A 102 -1.81 22.39 -16.48
N SER A 103 -2.27 23.35 -15.67
CA SER A 103 -2.00 23.36 -14.24
C SER A 103 -3.25 23.53 -13.38
N VAL A 104 -3.12 23.13 -12.12
CA VAL A 104 -4.04 23.44 -11.04
C VAL A 104 -3.35 24.48 -10.17
N VAL A 105 -3.94 25.66 -10.05
CA VAL A 105 -3.40 26.73 -9.21
C VAL A 105 -4.32 26.98 -8.03
N SER A 106 -3.73 27.28 -6.87
CA SER A 106 -4.47 27.55 -5.65
C SER A 106 -3.85 28.65 -4.81
N LYS A 107 -4.69 29.36 -4.06
CA LYS A 107 -4.30 30.29 -3.02
C LYS A 107 -5.08 29.99 -1.76
N CYS A 108 -4.39 29.96 -0.63
CA CYS A 108 -5.04 29.83 0.68
C CYS A 108 -4.27 30.60 1.76
N ASP A 109 -4.97 30.91 2.84
CA ASP A 109 -4.36 31.41 4.06
C ASP A 109 -4.00 30.23 4.96
N ALA A 110 -2.80 30.23 5.53
CA ALA A 110 -2.31 29.24 6.47
C ALA A 110 -2.11 29.87 7.84
N VAL A 111 -2.70 29.27 8.88
CA VAL A 111 -2.55 29.73 10.27
C VAL A 111 -1.87 28.67 11.13
N GLY A 112 -1.17 29.10 12.19
CA GLY A 112 -0.53 28.18 13.13
C GLY A 112 0.76 27.52 12.65
N LEU A 113 1.36 28.01 11.56
CA LEU A 113 2.58 27.45 10.97
C LEU A 113 3.83 27.65 11.83
N LEU A 114 3.92 28.81 12.50
CA LEU A 114 5.11 29.21 13.21
C LEU A 114 4.90 29.29 14.72
N ARG A 115 5.99 29.07 15.45
CA ARG A 115 6.07 29.29 16.89
C ARG A 115 7.34 30.03 17.25
N THR A 116 7.32 30.73 18.38
CA THR A 116 8.50 31.39 18.93
C THR A 116 9.19 30.52 19.95
N THR A 117 10.53 30.49 19.90
CA THR A 117 11.37 29.77 20.87
C THR A 117 11.98 30.69 21.92
N ALA A 118 11.99 31.98 21.65
CA ALA A 118 12.31 33.10 22.53
C ALA A 118 11.73 34.39 21.90
N PRO A 119 11.69 35.54 22.62
CA PRO A 119 11.34 36.82 22.02
C PRO A 119 12.18 37.10 20.77
N GLY A 120 11.53 37.49 19.68
CA GLY A 120 12.16 37.70 18.37
C GLY A 120 12.74 36.47 17.66
N LYS A 121 12.65 35.26 18.23
CA LYS A 121 13.21 34.02 17.65
C LYS A 121 12.10 33.10 17.15
N TRP A 122 12.05 32.89 15.84
CA TRP A 122 10.99 32.13 15.18
C TRP A 122 11.48 30.77 14.73
N LEU A 123 10.58 29.80 14.76
CA LEU A 123 10.78 28.45 14.28
C LEU A 123 9.60 28.04 13.40
N PHE A 124 9.93 27.65 12.17
CA PHE A 124 9.05 27.00 11.24
C PHE A 124 9.47 25.53 11.10
N ASP A 125 8.58 24.62 11.50
CA ASP A 125 8.77 23.19 11.33
C ASP A 125 8.39 22.80 9.90
N VAL A 126 9.40 22.71 9.04
CA VAL A 126 9.30 22.27 7.64
C VAL A 126 9.09 20.73 7.57
N GLY A 127 9.36 20.02 8.68
CA GLY A 127 9.36 18.58 8.83
C GLY A 127 10.69 17.91 8.41
N GLY A 128 11.04 16.81 9.07
CA GLY A 128 12.34 16.13 8.95
C GLY A 128 12.67 15.64 7.54
N MET A 129 13.93 15.78 7.13
CA MET A 129 14.42 15.60 5.75
C MET A 129 14.80 14.17 5.35
N ASP A 130 14.17 13.13 5.88
CA ASP A 130 14.58 11.75 5.54
C ASP A 130 14.14 11.28 4.13
N ASN A 131 13.59 12.18 3.30
CA ASN A 131 12.87 11.79 2.08
C ASN A 131 13.19 12.64 0.82
N GLY A 132 14.40 13.20 0.71
CA GLY A 132 14.84 13.88 -0.53
C GLY A 132 14.36 15.33 -0.69
N PHE A 133 13.81 15.93 0.37
CA PHE A 133 13.59 17.37 0.47
C PHE A 133 14.89 18.04 0.90
N GLU A 134 15.50 18.85 0.04
CA GLU A 134 16.81 19.47 0.26
C GLU A 134 16.69 21.00 0.24
N LEU A 135 17.46 21.67 1.09
CA LEU A 135 17.64 23.13 0.98
C LEU A 135 18.47 23.40 -0.28
N LEU A 136 17.87 24.02 -1.28
CA LEU A 136 18.54 24.40 -2.52
C LEU A 136 19.25 25.73 -2.37
N ASP A 137 18.63 26.68 -1.67
CA ASP A 137 19.19 28.02 -1.47
C ASP A 137 18.61 28.69 -0.22
N ILE A 138 19.41 29.56 0.38
CA ILE A 138 19.01 30.42 1.49
C ILE A 138 19.75 31.74 1.36
N HIS A 139 19.00 32.81 1.08
CA HIS A 139 19.56 34.15 0.95
C HIS A 139 18.53 35.18 1.40
N ASP A 140 19.02 36.29 1.96
CA ASP A 140 18.20 37.39 2.45
C ASP A 140 17.10 36.91 3.43
N ASN A 141 15.83 37.11 3.07
CA ASN A 141 14.64 36.67 3.79
C ASN A 141 13.93 35.50 3.07
N GLN A 142 14.65 34.69 2.29
CA GLN A 142 14.07 33.58 1.53
C GLN A 142 14.85 32.27 1.74
N ALA A 143 14.11 31.17 1.85
CA ALA A 143 14.63 29.81 1.77
C ALA A 143 13.92 29.05 0.66
N ILE A 144 14.68 28.35 -0.18
CA ILE A 144 14.15 27.54 -1.28
C ILE A 144 14.52 26.09 -1.01
N PHE A 145 13.51 25.24 -1.05
CA PHE A 145 13.65 23.81 -0.92
C PHE A 145 13.22 23.11 -2.20
N GLY A 146 13.77 21.93 -2.46
CA GLY A 146 13.42 21.13 -3.61
C GLY A 146 13.42 19.64 -3.30
N SER A 147 12.67 18.88 -4.07
CA SER A 147 12.65 17.42 -4.00
C SER A 147 12.24 16.82 -5.33
N VAL A 148 12.73 15.61 -5.56
CA VAL A 148 12.23 14.73 -6.60
C VAL A 148 11.67 13.49 -5.92
N SER A 149 10.51 13.06 -6.36
CA SER A 149 9.87 11.85 -5.87
C SER A 149 9.23 11.10 -7.03
N GLU A 150 9.03 9.81 -6.84
CA GLU A 150 8.28 8.98 -7.76
C GLU A 150 6.78 9.10 -7.42
N ALA A 151 5.99 9.50 -8.41
CA ALA A 151 4.53 9.50 -8.36
C ALA A 151 4.01 8.38 -9.26
N ALA A 152 2.77 7.95 -9.06
CA ALA A 152 2.24 6.79 -9.78
C ALA A 152 2.08 6.98 -11.31
N VAL A 153 2.13 8.21 -11.82
CA VAL A 153 2.17 8.53 -13.27
C VAL A 153 3.55 8.95 -13.79
N GLY A 154 4.58 8.98 -12.93
CA GLY A 154 5.94 9.39 -13.29
C GLY A 154 6.62 10.23 -12.21
N MET A 155 7.70 10.95 -12.55
CA MET A 155 8.44 11.72 -11.55
C MET A 155 7.74 13.05 -11.21
N MET A 156 7.65 13.37 -9.92
CA MET A 156 7.20 14.67 -9.42
C MET A 156 8.40 15.48 -8.93
N ARG A 157 8.59 16.67 -9.51
CA ARG A 157 9.55 17.67 -9.01
C ARG A 157 8.80 18.71 -8.19
N MET A 158 9.21 18.94 -6.95
CA MET A 158 8.63 19.95 -6.10
C MET A 158 9.66 21.03 -5.77
N TYR A 159 9.23 22.29 -5.82
CA TYR A 159 9.97 23.42 -5.30
C TYR A 159 9.11 24.16 -4.29
N THR A 160 9.65 24.42 -3.10
CA THR A 160 8.96 25.22 -2.09
C THR A 160 9.80 26.43 -1.73
N ARG A 161 9.25 27.61 -2.00
CA ARG A 161 9.83 28.89 -1.64
C ARG A 161 9.17 29.38 -0.35
N VAL A 162 9.96 29.61 0.68
CA VAL A 162 9.52 30.19 1.95
C VAL A 162 10.05 31.61 2.01
N ASN A 163 9.14 32.58 1.92
CA ASN A 163 9.43 34.00 2.07
C ASN A 163 9.17 34.40 3.52
N LEU A 164 10.20 34.87 4.21
CA LEU A 164 10.16 35.37 5.57
C LEU A 164 9.85 36.87 5.59
N PRO A 165 9.37 37.41 6.72
CA PRO A 165 9.13 38.85 6.85
C PRO A 165 10.36 39.69 6.48
N GLU A 166 10.13 40.83 5.84
CA GLU A 166 11.20 41.78 5.52
C GLU A 166 11.92 42.22 6.80
N GLY A 167 13.26 42.21 6.79
CA GLY A 167 14.07 42.49 7.97
C GLY A 167 14.38 41.27 8.84
N SER A 168 13.96 40.07 8.44
CA SER A 168 14.42 38.82 9.06
C SER A 168 15.94 38.68 8.97
N GLN A 169 16.56 38.23 10.06
CA GLN A 169 18.01 38.05 10.17
C GLN A 169 18.34 36.65 10.66
N ASN A 170 19.62 36.26 10.55
CA ASN A 170 20.13 34.99 11.09
C ASN A 170 19.30 33.77 10.64
N VAL A 171 18.87 33.76 9.38
CA VAL A 171 18.09 32.64 8.84
C VAL A 171 18.98 31.40 8.77
N GLN A 172 18.56 30.34 9.44
CA GLN A 172 19.29 29.08 9.55
C GLN A 172 18.35 27.91 9.39
N PHE A 173 18.84 26.87 8.73
CA PHE A 173 18.07 25.66 8.50
C PHE A 173 18.80 24.43 9.08
N ASP A 174 18.15 23.73 10.01
CA ASP A 174 18.62 22.46 10.57
C ASP A 174 18.00 21.30 9.77
N ALA A 175 18.79 20.73 8.87
CA ALA A 175 18.38 19.61 8.01
C ALA A 175 17.98 18.36 8.81
N ARG A 176 18.63 18.08 9.94
CA ARG A 176 18.35 16.87 10.73
C ARG A 176 16.99 16.96 11.41
N ARG A 177 16.60 18.17 11.83
CA ARG A 177 15.32 18.41 12.48
C ARG A 177 14.24 18.87 11.51
N GLY A 178 14.60 19.28 10.30
CA GLY A 178 13.66 19.87 9.34
C GLY A 178 13.14 21.23 9.81
N GLN A 179 13.98 22.03 10.46
CA GLN A 179 13.56 23.27 11.12
C GLN A 179 14.23 24.47 10.49
N LEU A 180 13.43 25.43 10.00
CA LEU A 180 13.88 26.75 9.59
C LEU A 180 13.71 27.71 10.77
N THR A 181 14.77 28.43 11.10
CA THR A 181 14.80 29.39 12.21
C THR A 181 15.28 30.74 11.72
N TYR A 182 14.77 31.81 12.30
CA TYR A 182 15.16 33.17 11.97
C TYR A 182 14.85 34.13 13.11
N ASP A 183 15.50 35.28 13.06
CA ASP A 183 15.31 36.38 14.00
C ASP A 183 14.45 37.45 13.36
N PHE A 184 13.36 37.83 14.02
CA PHE A 184 12.48 38.90 13.58
C PHE A 184 11.65 39.41 14.75
N GLU A 185 11.71 40.72 15.01
CA GLU A 185 10.89 41.37 16.03
C GLU A 185 9.69 42.06 15.36
N PRO A 186 8.45 41.58 15.58
CA PRO A 186 7.27 42.19 15.01
C PRO A 186 7.08 43.64 15.45
N GLN A 187 6.87 44.53 14.47
CA GLN A 187 6.56 45.93 14.73
C GLN A 187 5.05 46.09 14.94
N ILE A 188 4.59 45.87 16.16
CA ILE A 188 3.18 45.93 16.57
C ILE A 188 3.00 47.04 17.60
N ASP A 189 1.92 47.82 17.47
CA ASP A 189 1.50 48.75 18.51
C ASP A 189 0.75 47.98 19.62
N TYR A 190 1.40 47.83 20.78
CA TYR A 190 0.89 47.05 21.88
C TYR A 190 -0.04 47.88 22.78
N GLY A 191 -1.23 47.35 23.04
CA GLY A 191 -2.13 47.86 24.07
C GLY A 191 -1.98 47.10 25.39
N SER A 192 -2.99 47.22 26.26
CA SER A 192 -3.02 46.62 27.60
C SER A 192 -4.10 45.55 27.79
N ARG A 193 -4.80 45.16 26.72
CA ARG A 193 -5.92 44.21 26.79
C ARG A 193 -5.39 42.79 26.55
N PRO A 194 -5.31 41.91 27.56
CA PRO A 194 -5.13 40.48 27.33
C PRO A 194 -6.36 39.91 26.62
N GLY A 195 -6.14 38.86 25.83
CA GLY A 195 -7.20 38.09 25.22
C GLY A 195 -6.62 36.86 24.54
N ALA A 196 -7.19 35.69 24.84
CA ALA A 196 -6.87 34.46 24.15
C ALA A 196 -8.17 33.73 23.83
N ASP A 197 -8.22 33.13 22.66
CA ASP A 197 -9.21 32.14 22.29
C ASP A 197 -8.49 30.79 22.13
N TYR A 198 -9.06 29.73 22.68
CA TYR A 198 -8.51 28.38 22.59
C TYR A 198 -9.60 27.43 22.11
N GLU A 199 -9.30 26.68 21.06
CA GLU A 199 -10.26 25.79 20.43
C GLU A 199 -9.68 24.37 20.33
N LEU A 200 -10.24 23.46 21.13
CA LEU A 200 -9.96 22.03 21.03
C LEU A 200 -10.87 21.39 19.98
N LEU A 201 -10.25 20.83 18.94
CA LEU A 201 -10.88 20.04 17.89
C LEU A 201 -10.39 18.60 17.99
N ALA A 202 -11.28 17.68 18.37
CA ALA A 202 -10.99 16.25 18.43
C ALA A 202 -11.58 15.53 17.22
N GLN A 203 -10.94 14.43 16.81
CA GLN A 203 -11.58 13.48 15.90
C GLN A 203 -12.87 12.94 16.55
N GLU A 204 -13.90 12.71 15.74
CA GLU A 204 -15.14 12.10 16.24
C GLU A 204 -14.92 10.63 16.63
N HIS A 205 -14.07 9.94 15.88
CA HIS A 205 -13.77 8.52 16.04
C HIS A 205 -12.26 8.27 16.10
N ILE A 206 -11.85 7.36 16.98
CA ILE A 206 -10.50 6.80 17.04
C ILE A 206 -10.64 5.30 16.87
N MET A 207 -10.10 4.77 15.77
CA MET A 207 -10.06 3.34 15.52
C MET A 207 -8.96 2.67 16.35
N SER A 208 -9.34 1.72 17.21
CA SER A 208 -8.36 0.95 17.99
C SER A 208 -7.35 0.20 17.10
N SER A 209 -7.79 -0.28 15.94
CA SER A 209 -6.92 -0.93 14.94
C SER A 209 -5.80 -0.02 14.41
N LEU A 210 -6.01 1.31 14.42
CA LEU A 210 -5.03 2.30 13.98
C LEU A 210 -4.28 2.98 15.14
N ALA A 211 -4.39 2.46 16.38
CA ALA A 211 -3.83 3.10 17.58
C ALA A 211 -2.35 3.48 17.45
N LYS A 212 -1.53 2.59 16.85
CA LYS A 212 -0.09 2.83 16.62
C LYS A 212 0.16 3.96 15.62
N ILE A 213 -0.74 4.17 14.66
CA ILE A 213 -0.67 5.25 13.66
C ILE A 213 -0.99 6.60 14.31
N TYR A 214 -1.99 6.68 15.18
CA TYR A 214 -2.26 7.91 15.95
C TYR A 214 -1.12 8.30 16.91
N SER A 215 -0.22 7.37 17.24
CA SER A 215 0.80 7.54 18.29
C SER A 215 2.13 8.15 17.80
N THR A 216 2.22 8.61 16.56
CA THR A 216 3.47 9.12 15.97
C THR A 216 3.27 10.41 15.21
N GLU A 217 4.14 11.41 15.43
CA GLU A 217 4.10 12.67 14.68
C GLU A 217 4.44 12.49 13.19
N GLN A 218 4.95 11.31 12.80
CA GLN A 218 5.17 10.91 11.41
C GLN A 218 3.88 10.53 10.68
N SER A 219 2.80 10.27 11.41
CA SER A 219 1.49 9.96 10.86
C SER A 219 0.77 11.22 10.40
N GLU A 220 -0.13 11.04 9.44
CA GLU A 220 -1.12 12.05 9.01
C GLU A 220 -2.36 12.03 9.93
N LEU A 221 -2.59 10.91 10.63
CA LEU A 221 -3.67 10.75 11.59
C LEU A 221 -3.25 11.23 12.98
N PHE A 222 -3.98 12.21 13.50
CA PHE A 222 -3.86 12.76 14.85
C PHE A 222 -5.18 12.59 15.60
N ALA A 223 -5.15 12.52 16.94
CA ALA A 223 -6.37 12.34 17.74
C ALA A 223 -7.13 13.65 17.97
N ALA A 224 -6.41 14.77 18.08
CA ALA A 224 -6.97 16.10 18.21
C ALA A 224 -5.95 17.17 17.82
N LYS A 225 -6.42 18.42 17.71
CA LYS A 225 -5.59 19.60 17.58
C LYS A 225 -6.14 20.73 18.45
N ASN A 226 -5.25 21.62 18.90
CA ASN A 226 -5.60 22.84 19.63
C ASN A 226 -5.17 24.05 18.82
N LEU A 227 -6.08 25.00 18.62
CA LEU A 227 -5.79 26.32 18.06
C LEU A 227 -5.79 27.32 19.21
N PHE A 228 -4.66 27.99 19.43
CA PHE A 228 -4.55 29.07 20.43
C PHE A 228 -4.30 30.40 19.73
N THR A 229 -5.25 31.32 19.83
CA THR A 229 -5.20 32.63 19.15
C THR A 229 -5.12 33.75 20.18
N ASN A 230 -4.11 34.62 20.05
CA ASN A 230 -4.08 35.86 20.85
C ASN A 230 -5.06 36.89 20.24
N THR A 231 -6.23 37.03 20.86
CA THR A 231 -7.31 37.95 20.45
C THR A 231 -7.21 39.32 21.14
N GLY A 232 -6.24 39.48 22.03
CA GLY A 232 -5.91 40.72 22.72
C GLY A 232 -5.10 41.68 21.84
N ASN A 233 -4.52 42.70 22.48
CA ASN A 233 -3.59 43.63 21.84
C ASN A 233 -2.25 43.76 22.59
N GLN A 234 -1.96 42.84 23.50
CA GLN A 234 -0.65 42.71 24.15
C GLN A 234 -0.05 41.32 23.89
N ARG A 235 1.23 41.11 24.20
CA ARG A 235 1.84 39.78 24.03
C ARG A 235 1.39 38.85 25.15
N LEU A 236 1.35 37.56 24.82
CA LEU A 236 1.19 36.48 25.79
C LEU A 236 2.48 35.67 25.84
N TYR A 237 2.90 35.28 27.03
CA TYR A 237 4.16 34.61 27.28
C TYR A 237 3.96 33.19 27.78
N ASP A 238 4.95 32.34 27.50
CA ASP A 238 5.05 30.98 28.04
C ASP A 238 3.80 30.13 27.82
N TYR A 239 3.15 30.32 26.66
CA TYR A 239 2.05 29.46 26.25
C TYR A 239 2.51 28.00 26.21
N ARG A 240 1.74 27.14 26.85
CA ARG A 240 1.94 25.70 26.82
C ARG A 240 0.62 24.95 26.79
N VAL A 241 0.58 23.84 26.06
CA VAL A 241 -0.57 22.93 25.98
C VAL A 241 -0.13 21.48 26.13
N ARG A 242 -0.97 20.66 26.75
CA ARG A 242 -0.85 19.20 26.77
C ARG A 242 -2.22 18.55 26.64
N PHE A 243 -2.24 17.29 26.25
CA PHE A 243 -3.44 16.55 25.88
C PHE A 243 -3.48 15.17 26.53
N ARG A 244 -4.66 14.59 26.69
CA ARG A 244 -4.82 13.15 26.93
C ARG A 244 -6.14 12.64 26.36
N ILE A 245 -6.23 11.33 26.11
CA ILE A 245 -7.49 10.61 25.98
C ILE A 245 -7.76 9.93 27.31
N ASN A 246 -8.77 10.41 28.04
CA ASN A 246 -9.09 9.90 29.38
C ASN A 246 -9.34 8.38 29.34
N GLY A 247 -8.55 7.64 30.11
CA GLY A 247 -8.62 6.18 30.21
C GLY A 247 -7.86 5.41 29.13
N TYR A 248 -7.31 6.08 28.12
CA TYR A 248 -6.64 5.46 26.97
C TYR A 248 -5.26 6.03 26.65
N SER A 249 -4.87 7.18 27.22
CA SER A 249 -3.50 7.70 27.17
C SER A 249 -3.14 8.41 28.47
N SER A 250 -1.83 8.53 28.73
CA SER A 250 -1.33 9.49 29.71
C SER A 250 -1.37 10.93 29.14
N TRP A 251 -1.12 11.91 30.01
CA TRP A 251 -0.88 13.28 29.58
C TRP A 251 0.37 13.35 28.69
N SER A 252 0.23 14.00 27.53
CA SER A 252 1.35 14.30 26.66
C SER A 252 2.35 15.23 27.37
N PRO A 253 3.61 15.28 26.92
CA PRO A 253 4.51 16.37 27.25
C PRO A 253 3.89 17.72 26.87
N TRP A 254 4.32 18.77 27.57
CA TRP A 254 3.94 20.15 27.25
C TRP A 254 4.55 20.59 25.91
N LYS A 255 3.70 20.91 24.95
CA LYS A 255 4.05 21.72 23.76
C LYS A 255 4.10 23.19 24.17
N LYS A 256 5.02 23.97 23.60
CA LYS A 256 5.34 25.33 24.08
C LYS A 256 5.50 26.33 22.94
N CYS A 257 5.15 27.58 23.23
CA CYS A 257 5.48 28.78 22.46
C CYS A 257 5.87 29.89 23.45
N ARG A 258 7.01 30.56 23.27
CA ARG A 258 7.50 31.52 24.27
C ARG A 258 6.75 32.84 24.28
N VAL A 259 6.37 33.32 23.11
CA VAL A 259 5.64 34.56 22.89
C VAL A 259 4.59 34.30 21.82
N VAL A 260 3.34 34.66 22.12
CA VAL A 260 2.24 34.68 21.15
C VAL A 260 1.86 36.14 20.93
N TYR A 261 2.15 36.67 19.75
CA TYR A 261 1.91 38.08 19.42
C TYR A 261 0.41 38.34 19.15
N PRO A 262 -0.07 39.59 19.32
CA PRO A 262 -1.44 39.94 18.95
C PRO A 262 -1.83 39.47 17.55
N GLY A 263 -2.95 38.77 17.43
CA GLY A 263 -3.46 38.19 16.18
C GLY A 263 -2.79 36.88 15.74
N GLN A 264 -1.70 36.45 16.39
CA GLN A 264 -1.05 35.18 16.08
C GLN A 264 -1.92 34.00 16.54
N THR A 265 -1.97 32.96 15.70
CA THR A 265 -2.49 31.64 16.08
C THR A 265 -1.33 30.65 16.20
N VAL A 266 -1.34 29.81 17.24
CA VAL A 266 -0.44 28.66 17.41
C VAL A 266 -1.26 27.37 17.30
N LEU A 267 -0.79 26.43 16.47
CA LEU A 267 -1.45 25.15 16.24
C LEU A 267 -0.64 23.99 16.85
N ASP A 268 -1.30 23.15 17.64
CA ASP A 268 -0.70 22.01 18.31
C ASP A 268 -1.50 20.73 18.08
N TYR A 269 -0.92 19.77 17.35
CA TYR A 269 -1.51 18.44 17.13
C TYR A 269 -1.23 17.49 18.29
N PHE A 270 -2.17 16.58 18.53
CA PHE A 270 -2.08 15.55 19.55
C PHE A 270 -1.93 14.15 18.94
N TYR A 271 -0.76 13.55 19.17
CA TYR A 271 -0.44 12.17 18.85
C TYR A 271 -0.29 11.38 20.18
N PRO A 272 -1.36 10.74 20.68
CA PRO A 272 -1.36 10.09 21.98
C PRO A 272 -0.44 8.87 22.02
N VAL A 273 0.29 8.68 23.13
CA VAL A 273 0.83 7.35 23.45
C VAL A 273 -0.32 6.52 24.05
N MET A 274 -0.87 5.62 23.24
CA MET A 274 -2.08 4.86 23.55
C MET A 274 -1.81 3.63 24.43
N ASP A 275 -2.77 3.29 25.30
CA ASP A 275 -2.82 2.01 26.03
C ASP A 275 -3.26 0.89 25.07
N ILE A 276 -2.27 0.26 24.44
CA ILE A 276 -2.48 -0.74 23.38
C ILE A 276 -3.21 -1.98 23.91
N ASP A 277 -2.85 -2.48 25.09
CA ASP A 277 -3.48 -3.67 25.68
C ASP A 277 -4.98 -3.45 25.90
N ARG A 278 -5.35 -2.28 26.45
CA ARG A 278 -6.75 -1.93 26.66
C ARG A 278 -7.53 -1.80 25.35
N LEU A 279 -6.91 -1.28 24.30
CA LEU A 279 -7.54 -1.14 22.97
C LEU A 279 -7.68 -2.49 22.27
N ALA A 280 -6.69 -3.37 22.43
CA ALA A 280 -6.72 -4.73 21.91
C ALA A 280 -7.87 -5.56 22.50
N ASP A 281 -8.18 -5.36 23.79
CA ASP A 281 -9.31 -6.04 24.45
C ASP A 281 -10.68 -5.42 24.12
N LEU A 282 -10.73 -4.26 23.46
CA LEU A 282 -11.97 -3.55 23.21
C LEU A 282 -12.79 -4.22 22.09
N THR A 283 -13.89 -4.90 22.45
CA THR A 283 -14.79 -5.60 21.52
C THR A 283 -16.04 -4.83 21.11
N GLY A 284 -16.22 -3.60 21.62
CA GLY A 284 -17.33 -2.73 21.21
C GLY A 284 -16.99 -1.27 21.48
N THR A 285 -17.52 -0.39 20.65
CA THR A 285 -17.32 1.06 20.74
C THR A 285 -17.58 1.60 22.16
N ARG A 286 -16.75 2.57 22.60
CA ARG A 286 -16.89 3.29 23.87
C ARG A 286 -16.70 4.78 23.66
N HIS A 287 -17.24 5.57 24.58
CA HIS A 287 -16.95 7.00 24.60
C HIS A 287 -15.80 7.30 25.57
N ALA A 288 -14.95 8.23 25.16
CA ALA A 288 -13.92 8.82 25.99
C ALA A 288 -13.95 10.35 25.84
N MET A 289 -13.11 11.03 26.61
CA MET A 289 -12.86 12.46 26.48
C MET A 289 -11.43 12.67 26.02
N VAL A 290 -11.25 13.45 24.96
CA VAL A 290 -9.98 14.13 24.71
C VAL A 290 -9.98 15.37 25.59
N GLU A 291 -8.97 15.51 26.44
CA GLU A 291 -8.85 16.60 27.40
C GLU A 291 -7.59 17.40 27.11
N THR A 292 -7.65 18.72 27.31
CA THR A 292 -6.52 19.64 27.23
C THR A 292 -6.30 20.39 28.52
N GLU A 293 -5.05 20.72 28.78
CA GLU A 293 -4.68 21.78 29.70
C GLU A 293 -3.85 22.81 28.93
N VAL A 294 -4.20 24.08 29.10
CA VAL A 294 -3.54 25.24 28.49
C VAL A 294 -3.09 26.18 29.59
N GLU A 295 -1.89 26.72 29.46
CA GLU A 295 -1.41 27.79 30.34
C GLU A 295 -0.68 28.86 29.55
N TYR A 296 -0.78 30.11 30.00
CA TYR A 296 0.01 31.24 29.49
C TYR A 296 0.11 32.34 30.54
N THR A 297 0.98 33.32 30.31
CA THR A 297 1.19 34.50 31.18
C THR A 297 0.89 35.78 30.40
N THR A 298 0.17 36.72 30.99
CA THR A 298 -0.08 38.04 30.38
C THR A 298 1.17 38.93 30.45
N GLU A 299 1.16 40.07 29.74
CA GLU A 299 2.24 41.07 29.84
C GLU A 299 2.41 41.60 31.28
N ASP A 300 1.33 41.68 32.05
CA ASP A 300 1.32 42.12 33.45
C ASP A 300 1.86 41.06 34.45
N GLY A 301 2.13 39.83 33.97
CA GLY A 301 2.66 38.74 34.79
C GLY A 301 1.60 37.81 35.38
N ASP A 302 0.31 38.02 35.07
CA ASP A 302 -0.76 37.14 35.52
C ASP A 302 -0.72 35.81 34.78
N LYS A 303 -0.75 34.70 35.55
CA LYS A 303 -0.83 33.35 34.99
C LYS A 303 -2.29 32.98 34.75
N VAL A 304 -2.58 32.54 33.54
CA VAL A 304 -3.87 31.97 33.16
C VAL A 304 -3.68 30.47 32.93
N GLN A 305 -4.60 29.68 33.49
CA GLN A 305 -4.70 28.25 33.26
C GLN A 305 -6.14 27.95 32.84
N ASP A 306 -6.29 27.11 31.83
CA ASP A 306 -7.60 26.68 31.35
C ASP A 306 -7.56 25.22 30.90
N THR A 307 -8.74 24.61 30.82
CA THR A 307 -8.92 23.22 30.41
C THR A 307 -10.13 23.09 29.51
N ASP A 308 -10.02 22.27 28.47
CA ASP A 308 -11.16 21.92 27.62
C ASP A 308 -11.26 20.40 27.46
N ALA A 309 -12.44 19.94 27.08
CA ALA A 309 -12.67 18.54 26.77
C ALA A 309 -13.65 18.36 25.60
N ARG A 310 -13.36 17.38 24.74
CA ARG A 310 -14.24 16.96 23.64
C ARG A 310 -14.50 15.47 23.73
N ARG A 311 -15.75 15.08 23.49
CA ARG A 311 -16.14 13.67 23.45
C ARG A 311 -15.59 13.03 22.17
N VAL A 312 -15.11 11.81 22.29
CA VAL A 312 -14.66 10.98 21.17
C VAL A 312 -15.22 9.57 21.31
N GLN A 313 -15.46 8.89 20.19
CA GLN A 313 -15.77 7.47 20.16
C GLN A 313 -14.51 6.66 19.88
N ILE A 314 -14.14 5.79 20.82
CA ILE A 314 -13.11 4.78 20.62
C ILE A 314 -13.79 3.55 20.04
N LEU A 315 -13.55 3.27 18.76
CA LEU A 315 -14.12 2.10 18.07
C LEU A 315 -13.42 0.84 18.53
N SER A 316 -14.12 -0.29 18.53
CA SER A 316 -13.51 -1.58 18.88
C SER A 316 -12.35 -1.94 17.95
N ARG A 317 -11.52 -2.92 18.34
CA ARG A 317 -10.42 -3.39 17.47
C ARG A 317 -10.87 -3.91 16.10
N ASN A 318 -12.16 -4.22 15.93
CA ASN A 318 -12.73 -4.78 14.71
C ASN A 318 -13.70 -3.79 14.01
N GLU A 319 -13.95 -2.61 14.56
CA GLU A 319 -14.83 -1.60 13.93
C GLU A 319 -13.96 -0.54 13.24
N VAL A 320 -14.23 -0.32 11.95
CA VAL A 320 -13.51 0.67 11.14
C VAL A 320 -14.47 1.62 10.45
N ILE A 321 -13.98 2.81 10.11
CA ILE A 321 -14.58 3.76 9.18
C ILE A 321 -13.62 3.95 8.01
N TYR A 322 -14.10 3.88 6.78
CA TYR A 322 -13.23 3.91 5.60
C TYR A 322 -12.84 5.32 5.16
N SER A 323 -13.56 6.33 5.66
CA SER A 323 -13.29 7.73 5.35
C SER A 323 -12.99 8.54 6.60
N SER A 324 -12.10 9.52 6.46
CA SER A 324 -11.95 10.63 7.42
C SER A 324 -13.16 11.58 7.45
N ARG A 325 -14.14 11.38 6.56
CA ARG A 325 -15.32 12.24 6.38
C ARG A 325 -16.63 11.47 6.60
N PRO A 326 -17.70 12.17 7.01
CA PRO A 326 -19.03 11.59 7.02
C PRO A 326 -19.51 11.31 5.58
N ASP A 327 -20.46 10.40 5.46
CA ASP A 327 -21.14 9.97 4.25
C ASP A 327 -21.77 11.18 3.55
N GLY A 328 -21.58 11.23 2.24
CA GLY A 328 -22.04 12.34 1.41
C GLY A 328 -21.13 13.58 1.43
N ALA A 329 -20.13 13.66 2.32
CA ALA A 329 -19.12 14.71 2.27
C ALA A 329 -17.93 14.37 1.35
N SER A 330 -17.80 13.09 0.96
CA SER A 330 -16.87 12.61 -0.04
C SER A 330 -17.33 12.96 -1.45
N LEU A 331 -16.40 13.42 -2.28
CA LEU A 331 -16.65 13.94 -3.62
C LEU A 331 -16.52 12.88 -4.70
N ASN A 332 -15.78 11.81 -4.41
CA ASN A 332 -15.57 10.67 -5.29
C ASN A 332 -15.34 9.40 -4.47
N TRP A 333 -15.28 8.25 -5.16
CA TRP A 333 -15.10 6.94 -4.53
C TRP A 333 -13.79 6.83 -3.72
N PHE A 334 -12.69 7.43 -4.18
CA PHE A 334 -11.41 7.35 -3.47
C PHE A 334 -11.47 8.06 -2.12
N GLU A 335 -12.12 9.23 -2.03
CA GLU A 335 -12.30 9.93 -0.75
C GLU A 335 -13.15 9.13 0.25
N SER A 336 -14.11 8.33 -0.25
CA SER A 336 -14.91 7.44 0.60
C SER A 336 -14.11 6.26 1.17
N PHE A 337 -12.88 6.05 0.71
CA PHE A 337 -12.00 4.95 1.13
C PHE A 337 -10.57 5.43 1.46
N ASP A 338 -10.37 6.70 1.82
CA ASP A 338 -9.04 7.28 2.08
C ASP A 338 -8.30 6.60 3.25
N LEU A 339 -9.01 6.02 4.23
CA LEU A 339 -8.41 5.28 5.35
C LEU A 339 -8.18 3.79 5.05
N ALA A 340 -8.67 3.28 3.92
CA ALA A 340 -8.59 1.86 3.60
C ALA A 340 -7.15 1.30 3.51
N PRO A 341 -6.13 2.01 2.98
CA PRO A 341 -4.75 1.53 3.00
C PRO A 341 -4.22 1.27 4.42
N TYR A 342 -4.52 2.15 5.37
CA TYR A 342 -4.12 1.98 6.77
C TYR A 342 -4.86 0.82 7.44
N ILE A 343 -6.17 0.72 7.17
CA ILE A 343 -7.00 -0.37 7.70
C ILE A 343 -6.49 -1.71 7.20
N LEU A 344 -6.41 -1.92 5.89
CA LEU A 344 -6.01 -3.20 5.32
C LEU A 344 -4.60 -3.62 5.76
N THR A 345 -3.68 -2.66 5.85
CA THR A 345 -2.31 -2.93 6.32
C THR A 345 -2.26 -3.30 7.80
N THR A 346 -3.01 -2.61 8.65
CA THR A 346 -3.01 -2.90 10.11
C THR A 346 -3.74 -4.19 10.45
N PHE A 347 -4.75 -4.59 9.67
CA PHE A 347 -5.44 -5.86 9.85
C PHE A 347 -4.69 -7.06 9.28
N THR A 348 -3.87 -6.85 8.26
CA THR A 348 -2.95 -7.89 7.76
C THR A 348 -1.85 -8.09 8.80
N ASN A 349 -1.70 -9.30 9.36
CA ASN A 349 -0.71 -9.57 10.40
C ASN A 349 -0.17 -11.01 10.31
N GLY A 350 0.85 -11.20 9.49
CA GLY A 350 1.59 -12.45 9.33
C GLY A 350 2.51 -12.80 10.50
N THR A 351 2.71 -11.88 11.45
CA THR A 351 3.45 -12.14 12.71
C THR A 351 2.54 -12.59 13.84
N ASP A 352 1.22 -12.60 13.63
CA ASP A 352 0.28 -13.16 14.60
C ASP A 352 0.56 -14.67 14.78
N PRO A 353 0.68 -15.18 16.02
CA PRO A 353 1.01 -16.58 16.26
C PRO A 353 0.03 -17.58 15.63
N VAL A 354 -1.25 -17.23 15.49
CA VAL A 354 -2.25 -18.07 14.84
C VAL A 354 -1.99 -18.13 13.34
N MET A 355 -1.66 -16.99 12.73
CA MET A 355 -1.32 -16.93 11.31
C MET A 355 -0.03 -17.69 11.00
N GLN A 356 1.00 -17.55 11.83
CA GLN A 356 2.24 -18.32 11.69
C GLN A 356 2.01 -19.82 11.85
N GLN A 357 1.20 -20.23 12.83
CA GLN A 357 0.84 -21.63 13.02
C GLN A 357 0.08 -22.17 11.80
N PHE A 358 -0.93 -21.43 11.32
CA PHE A 358 -1.73 -21.82 10.16
C PHE A 358 -0.83 -21.97 8.92
N ALA A 359 -0.06 -20.93 8.59
CA ALA A 359 0.86 -20.94 7.46
C ALA A 359 1.89 -22.07 7.56
N GLY A 360 2.48 -22.31 8.74
CA GLY A 360 3.41 -23.42 8.95
C GLY A 360 2.78 -24.81 8.73
N ARG A 361 1.51 -25.00 9.11
CA ARG A 361 0.75 -26.23 8.81
C ARG A 361 0.51 -26.40 7.31
N ILE A 362 0.16 -25.33 6.61
CA ILE A 362 0.02 -25.35 5.14
C ILE A 362 1.35 -25.67 4.46
N SER A 363 2.46 -25.06 4.88
CA SER A 363 3.78 -25.37 4.31
C SER A 363 4.18 -26.83 4.52
N ALA A 364 3.83 -27.43 5.66
CA ALA A 364 4.06 -28.85 5.90
C ALA A 364 3.20 -29.74 4.97
N LEU A 365 1.95 -29.37 4.74
CA LEU A 365 1.05 -30.05 3.79
C LEU A 365 1.52 -29.92 2.34
N ALA A 366 2.12 -28.78 1.99
CA ALA A 366 2.65 -28.48 0.66
C ALA A 366 3.98 -29.20 0.36
N GLY A 367 4.49 -30.07 1.24
CA GLY A 367 5.73 -30.82 1.03
C GLY A 367 7.02 -30.10 1.46
N GLY A 368 6.95 -28.92 2.10
CA GLY A 368 8.10 -28.27 2.73
C GLY A 368 8.20 -26.74 2.57
N PRO A 369 9.18 -26.10 3.22
CA PRO A 369 9.28 -24.65 3.29
C PRO A 369 10.15 -24.06 2.16
N ALA A 370 9.54 -23.40 1.16
CA ALA A 370 10.26 -22.51 0.23
C ALA A 370 9.34 -21.60 -0.62
N ALA A 371 8.12 -21.27 -0.17
CA ALA A 371 7.18 -20.45 -0.96
C ALA A 371 7.79 -19.10 -1.40
N SER A 372 8.57 -18.43 -0.56
CA SER A 372 9.21 -17.15 -0.89
C SER A 372 10.43 -17.25 -1.82
N LEU A 373 10.93 -18.44 -2.12
CA LEU A 373 12.14 -18.64 -2.91
C LEU A 373 11.85 -19.14 -4.33
N ASN A 374 10.72 -19.80 -4.55
CA ASN A 374 10.36 -20.42 -5.82
C ASN A 374 8.86 -20.22 -6.11
N SER A 375 8.52 -19.77 -7.32
CA SER A 375 7.14 -19.49 -7.73
C SER A 375 6.24 -20.74 -7.79
N GLU A 376 6.76 -21.90 -8.16
CA GLU A 376 6.00 -23.16 -8.15
C GLU A 376 5.67 -23.56 -6.71
N HIS A 377 6.65 -23.48 -5.80
CA HIS A 377 6.41 -23.74 -4.37
C HIS A 377 5.42 -22.76 -3.75
N ALA A 378 5.43 -21.49 -4.18
CA ALA A 378 4.44 -20.50 -3.79
C ALA A 378 3.03 -20.91 -4.27
N VAL A 379 2.88 -21.32 -5.54
CA VAL A 379 1.61 -21.78 -6.09
C VAL A 379 1.11 -23.03 -5.37
N VAL A 380 1.97 -24.01 -5.09
CA VAL A 380 1.62 -25.21 -4.31
C VAL A 380 1.15 -24.82 -2.92
N PHE A 381 1.83 -23.89 -2.25
CA PHE A 381 1.40 -23.37 -0.94
C PHE A 381 0.01 -22.71 -1.02
N LEU A 382 -0.24 -21.85 -1.99
CA LEU A 382 -1.53 -21.16 -2.17
C LEU A 382 -2.66 -22.16 -2.49
N ASN A 383 -2.39 -23.17 -3.32
CA ASN A 383 -3.36 -24.22 -3.65
C ASN A 383 -3.68 -25.10 -2.43
N THR A 384 -2.65 -25.47 -1.66
CA THR A 384 -2.80 -26.21 -0.42
C THR A 384 -3.58 -25.41 0.62
N MET A 385 -3.33 -24.10 0.70
CA MET A 385 -4.11 -23.19 1.54
C MET A 385 -5.58 -23.18 1.13
N TRP A 386 -5.89 -23.06 -0.16
CA TRP A 386 -7.26 -23.09 -0.68
C TRP A 386 -7.98 -24.37 -0.27
N ALA A 387 -7.38 -25.53 -0.55
CA ALA A 387 -7.94 -26.84 -0.19
C ALA A 387 -8.15 -26.98 1.32
N ALA A 388 -7.18 -26.55 2.13
CA ALA A 388 -7.29 -26.60 3.59
C ALA A 388 -8.42 -25.72 4.13
N LEU A 389 -8.60 -24.52 3.57
CA LEU A 389 -9.70 -23.63 3.95
C LEU A 389 -11.06 -24.23 3.57
N GLN A 390 -11.18 -24.87 2.39
CA GLN A 390 -12.41 -25.55 1.98
C GLN A 390 -12.74 -26.76 2.86
N MET A 391 -11.75 -27.60 3.17
CA MET A 391 -11.93 -28.76 4.05
C MET A 391 -12.31 -28.35 5.47
N ASN A 392 -11.83 -27.20 5.93
CA ASN A 392 -12.22 -26.63 7.22
C ASN A 392 -13.50 -25.79 7.16
N HIS A 393 -14.24 -25.86 6.04
CA HIS A 393 -15.54 -25.23 5.81
C HIS A 393 -15.52 -23.69 5.95
N LEU A 394 -14.43 -23.05 5.52
CA LEU A 394 -14.40 -21.59 5.41
C LEU A 394 -15.44 -21.14 4.38
N SER A 395 -16.27 -20.17 4.76
CA SER A 395 -17.35 -19.64 3.90
C SER A 395 -17.23 -18.14 3.68
N TYR A 396 -17.63 -17.68 2.50
CA TYR A 396 -17.93 -16.27 2.30
C TYR A 396 -19.22 -15.88 3.05
N GLN A 397 -19.21 -14.72 3.70
CA GLN A 397 -20.38 -14.14 4.37
C GLN A 397 -20.58 -12.68 3.93
N THR A 398 -21.83 -12.24 3.89
CA THR A 398 -22.15 -10.83 3.70
C THR A 398 -21.81 -10.04 4.97
N SER A 399 -21.27 -8.83 4.80
CA SER A 399 -21.05 -7.91 5.91
C SER A 399 -22.39 -7.59 6.59
N PRO A 400 -22.48 -7.55 7.93
CA PRO A 400 -23.69 -7.07 8.60
C PRO A 400 -24.00 -5.60 8.31
N GLY A 401 -23.07 -4.87 7.67
CA GLY A 401 -23.14 -3.42 7.49
C GLY A 401 -22.86 -2.71 8.82
N LEU A 402 -22.10 -1.63 8.79
CA LEU A 402 -21.90 -0.76 9.95
C LEU A 402 -21.95 0.68 9.46
N SER A 403 -22.73 1.52 10.13
CA SER A 403 -22.61 2.97 9.99
C SER A 403 -22.34 3.54 11.37
N VAL A 404 -21.37 4.44 11.46
CA VAL A 404 -20.96 5.05 12.73
C VAL A 404 -21.16 6.56 12.61
N ASN A 405 -22.25 7.09 13.15
CA ASN A 405 -22.61 8.53 13.08
C ASN A 405 -22.51 9.11 11.66
N ASP A 406 -23.20 8.50 10.70
CA ASP A 406 -23.16 8.89 9.29
C ASP A 406 -21.81 8.64 8.61
N TYR A 407 -20.91 7.79 9.14
CA TYR A 407 -19.72 7.33 8.42
C TYR A 407 -19.92 5.90 7.90
N PHE A 408 -19.45 5.64 6.69
CA PHE A 408 -19.38 4.30 6.12
C PHE A 408 -18.34 3.47 6.87
N GLY A 409 -18.85 2.53 7.67
CA GLY A 409 -18.04 1.64 8.48
C GLY A 409 -18.23 0.18 8.15
N GLN A 410 -17.39 -0.65 8.74
CA GLN A 410 -17.54 -2.10 8.67
C GLN A 410 -16.96 -2.76 9.91
N HIS A 411 -17.52 -3.91 10.28
CA HIS A 411 -16.83 -4.84 11.16
C HIS A 411 -15.84 -5.67 10.34
N VAL A 412 -14.55 -5.47 10.56
CA VAL A 412 -13.44 -6.15 9.87
C VAL A 412 -12.76 -7.12 10.83
N LYS A 413 -12.50 -8.33 10.35
CA LYS A 413 -11.86 -9.41 11.11
C LYS A 413 -10.37 -9.48 10.80
N TYR A 414 -9.57 -9.71 11.82
CA TYR A 414 -8.19 -10.17 11.61
C TYR A 414 -8.21 -11.61 11.06
N GLY A 415 -7.16 -12.03 10.35
CA GLY A 415 -7.09 -13.37 9.76
C GLY A 415 -7.39 -14.50 10.77
N ARG A 416 -6.87 -14.39 12.00
CA ARG A 416 -7.17 -15.34 13.09
C ARG A 416 -8.64 -15.39 13.51
N ASP A 417 -9.37 -14.28 13.43
CA ASP A 417 -10.80 -14.21 13.73
C ASP A 417 -11.62 -14.81 12.57
N VAL A 418 -11.13 -14.70 11.33
CA VAL A 418 -11.70 -15.41 10.17
C VAL A 418 -11.54 -16.91 10.35
N LEU A 419 -10.32 -17.36 10.71
CA LEU A 419 -10.05 -18.78 10.97
C LEU A 419 -10.95 -19.31 12.09
N ARG A 420 -11.05 -18.59 13.21
CA ARG A 420 -11.93 -18.94 14.34
C ARG A 420 -13.40 -19.09 13.93
N ASN A 421 -13.91 -18.12 13.18
CA ASN A 421 -15.33 -18.06 12.83
C ASN A 421 -15.69 -18.94 11.63
N ARG A 422 -14.68 -19.39 10.87
CA ARG A 422 -14.80 -20.08 9.58
C ARG A 422 -15.60 -19.28 8.54
N ALA A 423 -15.62 -17.95 8.66
CA ALA A 423 -16.36 -17.09 7.76
C ALA A 423 -15.79 -15.67 7.70
N GLY A 424 -15.73 -15.11 6.50
CA GLY A 424 -15.28 -13.74 6.25
C GLY A 424 -16.02 -13.06 5.10
N THR A 425 -16.07 -11.73 5.14
CA THR A 425 -16.44 -10.88 3.99
C THR A 425 -15.29 -10.81 2.98
N CYS A 426 -15.46 -10.11 1.87
CA CYS A 426 -14.43 -9.98 0.83
C CYS A 426 -13.13 -9.38 1.39
N ILE A 427 -13.26 -8.35 2.23
CA ILE A 427 -12.14 -7.73 2.95
C ILE A 427 -11.51 -8.68 3.96
N ASP A 428 -12.31 -9.39 4.77
CA ASP A 428 -11.79 -10.32 5.77
C ASP A 428 -11.00 -11.46 5.14
N LEU A 429 -11.50 -12.00 4.01
CA LEU A 429 -10.83 -13.05 3.26
C LEU A 429 -9.55 -12.53 2.60
N ALA A 430 -9.57 -11.32 2.02
CA ALA A 430 -8.35 -10.70 1.51
C ALA A 430 -7.27 -10.52 2.61
N ILE A 431 -7.67 -10.08 3.81
CA ILE A 431 -6.78 -9.96 4.98
C ILE A 431 -6.24 -11.33 5.41
N LEU A 432 -7.06 -12.38 5.42
CA LEU A 432 -6.62 -13.74 5.76
C LEU A 432 -5.53 -14.22 4.80
N TRP A 433 -5.77 -14.10 3.50
CA TRP A 433 -4.83 -14.49 2.44
C TRP A 433 -3.54 -13.68 2.53
N ALA A 434 -3.65 -12.36 2.63
CA ALA A 434 -2.49 -11.47 2.76
C ALA A 434 -1.66 -11.81 4.02
N SER A 435 -2.31 -12.09 5.16
CA SER A 435 -1.61 -12.42 6.40
C SER A 435 -0.89 -13.76 6.31
N ALA A 436 -1.50 -14.77 5.67
CA ALA A 436 -0.87 -16.08 5.49
C ALA A 436 0.31 -16.03 4.51
N ALA A 437 0.17 -15.26 3.42
CA ALA A 437 1.25 -15.01 2.46
C ALA A 437 2.44 -14.30 3.14
N GLU A 438 2.17 -13.26 3.93
CA GLU A 438 3.19 -12.56 4.72
C GLU A 438 3.91 -13.50 5.69
N SER A 439 3.18 -14.42 6.35
CA SER A 439 3.78 -15.41 7.28
C SER A 439 4.82 -16.33 6.61
N VAL A 440 4.76 -16.54 5.30
CA VAL A 440 5.74 -17.35 4.54
C VAL A 440 6.71 -16.51 3.71
N GLY A 441 6.68 -15.18 3.85
CA GLY A 441 7.57 -14.25 3.16
C GLY A 441 7.19 -13.98 1.70
N LEU A 442 5.97 -14.30 1.28
CA LEU A 442 5.42 -13.80 0.02
C LEU A 442 4.95 -12.35 0.22
N LYS A 443 4.92 -11.57 -0.87
CA LYS A 443 4.49 -10.17 -0.83
C LYS A 443 3.01 -10.05 -1.18
N PRO A 444 2.15 -9.66 -0.23
CA PRO A 444 0.74 -9.48 -0.50
C PRO A 444 0.40 -8.03 -0.84
N TYR A 445 -0.55 -7.88 -1.74
CA TYR A 445 -1.30 -6.66 -1.96
C TYR A 445 -2.79 -6.94 -1.75
N ILE A 446 -3.57 -5.91 -1.49
CA ILE A 446 -5.03 -6.01 -1.46
C ILE A 446 -5.59 -4.97 -2.42
N ALA A 447 -6.35 -5.43 -3.41
CA ALA A 447 -7.10 -4.57 -4.31
C ALA A 447 -8.47 -4.27 -3.72
N ILE A 448 -8.84 -2.99 -3.71
CA ILE A 448 -10.19 -2.52 -3.40
C ILE A 448 -10.76 -1.89 -4.67
N ILE A 449 -12.01 -2.24 -4.98
CA ILE A 449 -12.79 -1.66 -6.07
C ILE A 449 -14.18 -1.31 -5.52
N PRO A 450 -15.02 -0.54 -6.23
CA PRO A 450 -16.37 -0.26 -5.76
C PRO A 450 -17.16 -1.54 -5.43
N GLY A 451 -17.45 -1.74 -4.15
CA GLY A 451 -18.24 -2.86 -3.64
C GLY A 451 -17.50 -4.17 -3.41
N HIS A 452 -16.19 -4.26 -3.67
CA HIS A 452 -15.45 -5.52 -3.58
C HIS A 452 -13.98 -5.34 -3.21
N ALA A 453 -13.37 -6.38 -2.64
CA ALA A 453 -11.95 -6.42 -2.34
C ALA A 453 -11.40 -7.84 -2.50
N PHE A 454 -10.16 -7.97 -2.98
CA PHE A 454 -9.51 -9.26 -3.20
C PHE A 454 -7.99 -9.17 -3.02
N PRO A 455 -7.32 -10.24 -2.56
CA PRO A 455 -5.88 -10.26 -2.41
C PRO A 455 -5.18 -10.45 -3.77
N ILE A 456 -3.98 -9.92 -3.88
CA ILE A 456 -3.04 -10.18 -4.97
C ILE A 456 -1.73 -10.63 -4.33
N ILE A 457 -1.21 -11.80 -4.71
CA ILE A 457 0.05 -12.32 -4.16
C ILE A 457 1.12 -12.24 -5.24
N GLU A 458 2.22 -11.53 -4.95
CA GLU A 458 3.39 -11.50 -5.83
C GLU A 458 4.27 -12.73 -5.56
N LEU A 459 4.51 -13.47 -6.63
CA LEU A 459 5.39 -14.64 -6.65
C LEU A 459 6.87 -14.19 -6.70
N PRO A 460 7.83 -15.05 -6.31
CA PRO A 460 9.26 -14.73 -6.33
C PRO A 460 9.82 -14.27 -7.68
N ASN A 461 9.21 -14.68 -8.80
CA ASN A 461 9.56 -14.23 -10.15
C ASN A 461 8.94 -12.85 -10.53
N GLY A 462 8.18 -12.21 -9.64
CA GLY A 462 7.52 -10.93 -9.85
C GLY A 462 6.12 -11.01 -10.44
N ASN A 463 5.64 -12.20 -10.82
CA ASN A 463 4.28 -12.37 -11.33
C ASN A 463 3.26 -12.15 -10.21
N GLN A 464 2.16 -11.47 -10.51
CA GLN A 464 1.09 -11.19 -9.56
C GLN A 464 -0.10 -12.13 -9.78
N LEU A 465 -0.55 -12.78 -8.70
CA LEU A 465 -1.73 -13.64 -8.69
C LEU A 465 -2.88 -12.96 -7.94
N PRO A 466 -3.80 -12.26 -8.62
CA PRO A 466 -5.07 -11.83 -8.05
C PRO A 466 -5.96 -13.05 -7.80
N ILE A 467 -6.54 -13.17 -6.61
CA ILE A 467 -7.34 -14.35 -6.21
C ILE A 467 -8.74 -13.89 -5.83
N GLU A 468 -9.79 -14.36 -6.51
CA GLU A 468 -11.17 -14.14 -6.11
C GLU A 468 -11.51 -14.99 -4.87
N SER A 469 -11.04 -14.53 -3.70
CA SER A 469 -11.12 -15.28 -2.44
C SER A 469 -12.55 -15.51 -1.96
N THR A 470 -13.55 -14.79 -2.48
CA THR A 470 -14.97 -15.01 -2.14
C THR A 470 -15.57 -16.24 -2.80
N MET A 471 -14.92 -16.81 -3.82
CA MET A 471 -15.27 -18.12 -4.39
C MET A 471 -14.91 -19.30 -3.47
N ILE A 472 -14.42 -19.02 -2.24
CA ILE A 472 -14.16 -20.05 -1.24
C ILE A 472 -15.46 -20.82 -0.93
N GLY A 473 -15.49 -22.06 -1.40
CA GLY A 473 -16.63 -22.99 -1.27
C GLY A 473 -17.36 -23.32 -2.57
N THR A 474 -17.05 -22.67 -3.71
CA THR A 474 -17.77 -22.91 -4.98
C THR A 474 -16.88 -23.25 -6.18
N GLY A 475 -15.55 -23.10 -6.08
CA GLY A 475 -14.62 -23.36 -7.20
C GLY A 475 -13.21 -23.77 -6.76
N THR A 476 -12.34 -23.98 -7.74
CA THR A 476 -10.91 -24.25 -7.54
C THR A 476 -10.11 -22.95 -7.37
N LEU A 477 -8.86 -23.03 -6.90
CA LEU A 477 -7.97 -21.87 -6.88
C LEU A 477 -7.73 -21.31 -8.29
N GLU A 478 -7.61 -22.17 -9.30
CA GLU A 478 -7.38 -21.76 -10.69
C GLU A 478 -8.54 -20.90 -11.21
N GLU A 479 -9.78 -21.33 -11.00
CA GLU A 479 -10.98 -20.57 -11.38
C GLU A 479 -11.06 -19.22 -10.63
N ALA A 480 -10.69 -19.21 -9.35
CA ALA A 480 -10.62 -18.01 -8.54
C ALA A 480 -9.54 -17.04 -9.03
N VAL A 481 -8.39 -17.53 -9.47
CA VAL A 481 -7.30 -16.71 -10.03
C VAL A 481 -7.71 -16.14 -11.39
N GLN A 482 -8.31 -16.94 -12.26
CA GLN A 482 -8.83 -16.47 -13.55
C GLN A 482 -9.86 -15.36 -13.37
N THR A 483 -10.82 -15.54 -12.45
CA THR A 483 -11.82 -14.52 -12.10
C THR A 483 -11.17 -13.27 -11.51
N GLY A 484 -10.14 -13.45 -10.69
CA GLY A 484 -9.33 -12.36 -10.13
C GLY A 484 -8.67 -11.51 -11.22
N PHE A 485 -8.05 -12.13 -12.23
CA PHE A 485 -7.45 -11.43 -13.37
C PHE A 485 -8.47 -10.65 -14.18
N GLU A 486 -9.63 -11.24 -14.48
CA GLU A 486 -10.69 -10.55 -15.21
C GLU A 486 -11.22 -9.33 -14.44
N THR A 487 -11.39 -9.48 -13.13
CA THR A 487 -11.86 -8.41 -12.25
C THR A 487 -10.83 -7.28 -12.16
N LEU A 488 -9.56 -7.62 -11.97
CA LEU A 488 -8.44 -6.68 -11.95
C LEU A 488 -8.37 -5.89 -13.26
N LYS A 489 -8.42 -6.57 -14.41
CA LYS A 489 -8.40 -5.94 -15.74
C LYS A 489 -9.56 -4.97 -15.92
N LYS A 490 -10.80 -5.39 -15.63
CA LYS A 490 -11.99 -4.54 -15.74
C LYS A 490 -11.90 -3.31 -14.83
N ALA A 491 -11.34 -3.46 -13.63
CA ALA A 491 -11.18 -2.35 -12.68
C ALA A 491 -10.10 -1.36 -13.13
N GLN A 492 -8.99 -1.86 -13.68
CA GLN A 492 -7.93 -1.06 -14.29
C GLN A 492 -8.44 -0.27 -15.50
N GLU A 493 -9.20 -0.90 -16.40
CA GLU A 493 -9.82 -0.23 -17.55
C GLU A 493 -10.78 0.91 -17.15
N LYS A 494 -11.47 0.76 -16.03
CA LYS A 494 -12.38 1.78 -15.48
C LYS A 494 -11.67 2.86 -14.65
N GLY A 495 -10.40 2.66 -14.28
CA GLY A 495 -9.67 3.55 -13.38
C GLY A 495 -10.24 3.64 -11.97
N MET A 496 -11.05 2.66 -11.53
CA MET A 496 -11.67 2.63 -10.20
C MET A 496 -11.11 1.45 -9.39
N ILE A 497 -9.84 1.57 -9.02
CA ILE A 497 -9.12 0.56 -8.23
C ILE A 497 -8.11 1.24 -7.31
N MET A 498 -7.99 0.72 -6.09
CA MET A 498 -6.92 1.03 -5.15
C MET A 498 -6.17 -0.26 -4.86
N ILE A 499 -4.88 -0.31 -5.18
CA ILE A 499 -4.01 -1.44 -4.84
C ILE A 499 -3.18 -1.02 -3.62
N VAL A 500 -3.40 -1.72 -2.51
CA VAL A 500 -2.70 -1.49 -1.24
C VAL A 500 -1.51 -2.43 -1.16
N ASP A 501 -0.31 -1.87 -1.26
CA ASP A 501 0.96 -2.58 -1.04
C ASP A 501 1.22 -2.71 0.46
N ILE A 502 1.00 -3.92 0.98
CA ILE A 502 1.09 -4.17 2.41
C ILE A 502 2.54 -4.12 2.89
N ASP A 503 3.49 -4.60 2.08
CA ASP A 503 4.91 -4.67 2.43
C ASP A 503 5.50 -3.25 2.52
N ASP A 504 5.26 -2.41 1.50
CA ASP A 504 5.71 -1.01 1.50
C ASP A 504 5.14 -0.24 2.71
N LEU A 505 3.83 -0.33 2.93
CA LEU A 505 3.19 0.39 4.03
C LEU A 505 3.73 -0.04 5.40
N LYS A 506 4.06 -1.32 5.59
CA LYS A 506 4.63 -1.82 6.85
C LYS A 506 6.08 -1.46 7.05
N HIS A 507 6.91 -1.67 6.03
CA HIS A 507 8.37 -1.61 6.16
C HIS A 507 8.91 -0.21 5.89
N ASN A 508 8.37 0.46 4.89
CA ASN A 508 8.81 1.79 4.47
C ASN A 508 8.03 2.89 5.18
N GLN A 509 6.73 2.71 5.42
CA GLN A 509 5.87 3.71 6.09
C GLN A 509 5.61 3.41 7.58
N ASN A 510 6.19 2.33 8.10
CA ASN A 510 6.10 1.91 9.51
C ASN A 510 4.65 1.79 10.04
N ILE A 511 3.71 1.39 9.18
CA ILE A 511 2.33 1.09 9.57
C ILE A 511 2.32 -0.29 10.21
N ARG A 512 1.92 -0.39 11.49
CA ARG A 512 2.00 -1.63 12.25
C ARG A 512 0.63 -2.07 12.76
N SER A 513 0.38 -3.37 12.70
CA SER A 513 -0.80 -4.01 13.27
C SER A 513 -0.92 -3.78 14.78
N LEU A 514 -2.15 -3.77 15.28
CA LEU A 514 -2.44 -3.79 16.71
C LEU A 514 -1.88 -5.07 17.34
N ASP A 515 -1.31 -4.96 18.56
CA ASP A 515 -0.89 -6.15 19.30
C ASP A 515 -2.13 -6.83 19.85
N LEU A 516 -2.49 -7.96 19.27
CA LEU A 516 -3.75 -8.59 19.58
C LEU A 516 -3.63 -9.51 20.81
N PRO A 517 -4.75 -9.80 21.52
CA PRO A 517 -4.71 -10.65 22.71
C PRO A 517 -4.09 -12.02 22.41
N LYS A 518 -3.29 -12.51 23.36
CA LYS A 518 -2.62 -13.81 23.27
C LYS A 518 -3.65 -14.94 23.24
N VAL A 519 -3.36 -15.98 22.48
CA VAL A 519 -4.14 -17.23 22.43
C VAL A 519 -3.25 -18.41 22.81
N SER A 520 -3.84 -19.58 23.06
CA SER A 520 -3.07 -20.79 23.37
C SER A 520 -2.33 -21.32 22.15
N GLU A 521 -1.21 -22.01 22.36
CA GLU A 521 -0.37 -22.54 21.28
C GLU A 521 -1.08 -23.59 20.40
N ASP A 522 -2.10 -24.26 20.92
CA ASP A 522 -2.92 -25.29 20.26
C ASP A 522 -4.26 -24.74 19.73
N VAL A 523 -4.36 -23.43 19.50
CA VAL A 523 -5.64 -22.77 19.25
C VAL A 523 -6.38 -23.29 18.00
N LEU A 524 -5.68 -23.60 16.91
CA LEU A 524 -6.33 -24.11 15.70
C LEU A 524 -6.98 -25.49 15.93
N VAL A 525 -6.30 -26.37 16.68
CA VAL A 525 -6.83 -27.68 17.08
C VAL A 525 -8.06 -27.50 17.97
N LYS A 526 -8.02 -26.57 18.93
CA LYS A 526 -9.17 -26.24 19.79
C LYS A 526 -10.35 -25.65 19.01
N TRP A 527 -10.10 -24.95 17.91
CA TRP A 527 -11.14 -24.49 16.97
C TRP A 527 -11.58 -25.58 15.99
N GLY A 528 -11.08 -26.81 16.14
CA GLY A 528 -11.45 -27.98 15.35
C GLY A 528 -10.92 -27.96 13.92
N TYR A 529 -9.78 -27.31 13.67
CA TYR A 529 -9.10 -27.42 12.39
C TYR A 529 -8.52 -28.82 12.23
N ASN A 530 -8.83 -29.47 11.12
CA ASN A 530 -8.28 -30.76 10.73
C ASN A 530 -7.22 -30.55 9.64
N PHE A 531 -5.99 -30.98 9.93
CA PHE A 531 -4.89 -31.03 8.96
C PHE A 531 -4.46 -32.48 8.65
N ASP A 532 -4.93 -33.46 9.42
CA ASP A 532 -4.52 -34.87 9.30
C ASP A 532 -5.18 -35.55 8.10
N GLU A 533 -6.40 -35.15 7.76
CA GLU A 533 -7.15 -35.69 6.60
C GLU A 533 -6.53 -35.27 5.26
N LEU A 534 -5.90 -34.09 5.21
CA LEU A 534 -5.10 -33.63 4.06
C LEU A 534 -3.79 -34.40 3.95
N LEU A 535 -3.12 -34.66 5.07
CA LEU A 535 -1.93 -35.51 5.11
C LEU A 535 -2.25 -36.94 4.66
N SER A 536 -3.40 -37.52 5.07
CA SER A 536 -3.79 -38.86 4.62
C SER A 536 -4.14 -38.91 3.14
N ASN A 537 -4.78 -37.89 2.58
CA ASN A 537 -5.07 -37.85 1.14
C ASN A 537 -3.81 -37.63 0.30
N ALA A 538 -2.90 -36.76 0.73
CA ALA A 538 -1.60 -36.55 0.08
C ALA A 538 -0.70 -37.80 0.18
N ASN A 539 -0.70 -38.48 1.34
CA ASN A 539 0.07 -39.71 1.53
C ASN A 539 -0.57 -40.92 0.82
N ASN A 540 -1.89 -40.97 0.67
CA ASN A 540 -2.57 -42.05 -0.06
C ASN A 540 -2.35 -41.94 -1.57
N GLN A 541 -2.34 -40.73 -2.15
CA GLN A 541 -1.92 -40.53 -3.55
C GLN A 541 -0.46 -40.95 -3.76
N ALA A 542 0.44 -40.55 -2.86
CA ALA A 542 1.85 -40.98 -2.92
C ALA A 542 2.06 -42.49 -2.65
N ALA A 543 1.12 -43.16 -1.97
CA ALA A 543 1.19 -44.59 -1.69
C ALA A 543 0.53 -45.46 -2.77
N GLU A 544 -0.47 -44.94 -3.49
CA GLU A 544 -1.04 -45.58 -4.69
C GLU A 544 -0.03 -45.58 -5.83
N ASP A 545 0.73 -44.49 -6.03
CA ASP A 545 1.81 -44.42 -7.03
C ASP A 545 2.98 -45.37 -6.74
N VAL A 546 3.20 -45.76 -5.47
CA VAL A 546 4.27 -46.71 -5.08
C VAL A 546 3.81 -48.17 -5.09
N GLN A 547 2.50 -48.44 -5.00
CA GLN A 547 1.98 -49.81 -5.05
C GLN A 547 1.87 -50.36 -6.47
N ASP A 548 1.68 -49.50 -7.48
CA ASP A 548 1.56 -49.92 -8.90
C ASP A 548 2.91 -50.35 -9.51
N GLU A 549 4.06 -49.87 -8.99
CA GLU A 549 5.39 -50.27 -9.47
C GLU A 549 5.82 -51.69 -9.05
N SER A 550 5.10 -52.35 -8.13
CA SER A 550 5.52 -53.63 -7.55
C SER A 550 4.84 -54.88 -8.13
N ALA A 551 3.88 -54.72 -9.06
CA ALA A 551 3.06 -55.81 -9.57
C ALA A 551 3.27 -56.18 -11.06
N GLU A 552 4.04 -55.42 -11.83
CA GLU A 552 4.14 -55.60 -13.30
C GLU A 552 5.35 -56.41 -13.81
N ASP A 553 5.95 -57.29 -13.01
CA ASP A 553 7.08 -58.15 -13.47
C ASP A 553 6.65 -59.56 -13.93
N ALA A 554 5.36 -59.83 -14.15
CA ALA A 554 4.91 -61.18 -14.53
C ALA A 554 3.60 -61.26 -15.33
N ASN A 555 3.58 -60.82 -16.60
CA ASN A 555 3.20 -61.68 -17.74
C ASN A 555 2.96 -60.86 -19.02
N TYR A 556 3.79 -61.16 -20.01
CA TYR A 556 3.60 -60.84 -21.41
C TYR A 556 2.56 -61.80 -22.01
N SER A 557 1.35 -61.33 -22.35
CA SER A 557 0.62 -61.78 -23.55
C SER A 557 -0.69 -61.01 -23.80
N GLN A 558 -0.76 -60.35 -24.96
CA GLN A 558 -1.91 -60.25 -25.90
C GLN A 558 -3.27 -59.79 -25.31
N ASP A 559 -3.91 -58.70 -25.73
CA ASP A 559 -4.11 -58.15 -27.07
C ASP A 559 -4.70 -56.71 -26.96
N ASN A 560 -4.29 -55.82 -27.87
CA ASN A 560 -4.99 -54.68 -28.50
C ASN A 560 -6.12 -53.93 -27.74
N GLN A 561 -6.24 -52.59 -27.74
CA GLN A 561 -5.51 -51.47 -28.35
C GLN A 561 -6.20 -50.17 -27.84
N ALA A 562 -5.44 -49.21 -27.32
CA ALA A 562 -5.75 -47.78 -27.42
C ALA A 562 -4.42 -47.01 -27.27
N GLN A 563 -4.07 -46.27 -28.31
CA GLN A 563 -2.78 -45.62 -28.54
C GLN A 563 -2.45 -44.58 -27.45
N ALA A 564 -1.38 -44.83 -26.69
CA ALA A 564 -0.73 -43.84 -25.84
C ALA A 564 0.31 -43.07 -26.67
N ASN A 565 0.19 -41.74 -26.72
CA ASN A 565 1.16 -40.83 -27.32
C ASN A 565 2.47 -40.89 -26.51
N THR A 566 3.40 -41.75 -26.89
CA THR A 566 4.75 -41.75 -26.31
C THR A 566 5.60 -40.69 -26.99
N LEU A 567 6.23 -39.81 -26.20
CA LEU A 567 7.20 -38.80 -26.66
C LEU A 567 8.34 -39.40 -27.47
N ILE A 568 8.71 -40.64 -27.19
CA ILE A 568 9.83 -41.31 -27.83
C ILE A 568 9.58 -41.46 -29.34
N GLY A 569 10.53 -40.97 -30.14
CA GLY A 569 10.48 -41.00 -31.60
C GLY A 569 10.95 -39.69 -32.23
N ASP A 570 10.72 -39.61 -33.54
CA ASP A 570 11.05 -38.44 -34.35
C ASP A 570 9.83 -37.54 -34.49
N TRP A 571 10.04 -36.24 -34.40
CA TRP A 571 9.00 -35.21 -34.43
C TRP A 571 9.42 -34.11 -35.38
N GLN A 572 8.51 -33.65 -36.23
CA GLN A 572 8.80 -32.61 -37.20
C GLN A 572 7.81 -31.45 -37.14
N THR A 573 8.31 -30.27 -37.46
CA THR A 573 7.51 -29.08 -37.72
C THR A 573 7.99 -28.39 -38.99
N ALA A 574 7.06 -27.71 -39.66
CA ALA A 574 7.35 -26.81 -40.76
C ALA A 574 6.37 -25.64 -40.69
N VAL A 575 6.89 -24.43 -40.49
CA VAL A 575 6.09 -23.21 -40.33
C VAL A 575 6.68 -22.10 -41.21
N ASP A 576 5.81 -21.24 -41.71
CA ASP A 576 6.19 -20.01 -42.42
C ASP A 576 5.90 -18.84 -41.46
N LEU A 577 6.94 -18.09 -41.11
CA LEU A 577 6.87 -16.96 -40.17
C LEU A 577 7.37 -15.71 -40.91
N ASP A 578 6.45 -14.83 -41.30
CA ASP A 578 6.73 -13.54 -41.94
C ASP A 578 7.75 -13.60 -43.11
N GLY A 579 7.65 -14.62 -43.99
CA GLY A 579 8.52 -14.79 -45.16
C GLY A 579 9.73 -15.71 -44.92
N MET A 580 9.95 -16.17 -43.68
CA MET A 580 10.98 -17.16 -43.36
C MET A 580 10.37 -18.56 -43.22
N GLN A 581 10.90 -19.53 -43.95
CA GLN A 581 10.51 -20.92 -43.77
C GLN A 581 11.39 -21.59 -42.71
N PHE A 582 10.78 -22.00 -41.61
CA PHE A 582 11.43 -22.75 -40.54
C PHE A 582 11.01 -24.22 -40.58
N LYS A 583 11.98 -25.12 -40.54
CA LYS A 583 11.75 -26.57 -40.43
C LYS A 583 12.62 -27.15 -39.34
N ALA A 584 12.06 -27.98 -38.47
CA ALA A 584 12.84 -28.68 -37.47
C ALA A 584 12.42 -30.14 -37.39
N VAL A 585 13.41 -31.02 -37.16
CA VAL A 585 13.20 -32.42 -36.79
C VAL A 585 13.90 -32.65 -35.45
N GLN A 586 13.16 -33.15 -34.48
CA GLN A 586 13.60 -33.48 -33.13
C GLN A 586 13.47 -34.99 -32.90
N ARG A 587 14.45 -35.60 -32.24
CA ARG A 587 14.47 -37.03 -31.89
C ARG A 587 14.63 -37.16 -30.38
N PHE A 588 13.65 -37.82 -29.77
CA PHE A 588 13.66 -38.17 -28.34
C PHE A 588 13.83 -39.67 -28.20
N LEU A 589 14.89 -40.10 -27.51
CA LEU A 589 15.18 -41.51 -27.23
C LEU A 589 14.78 -41.86 -25.80
N ALA A 590 14.40 -43.13 -25.58
CA ALA A 590 13.90 -43.61 -24.29
C ALA A 590 14.95 -43.59 -23.17
N ASP A 591 16.23 -43.52 -23.53
CA ASP A 591 17.37 -43.42 -22.59
C ASP A 591 17.72 -41.96 -22.23
N GLY A 592 16.87 -40.99 -22.61
CA GLY A 592 17.08 -39.57 -22.32
C GLY A 592 18.01 -38.86 -23.30
N GLN A 593 18.45 -39.50 -24.39
CA GLN A 593 19.22 -38.83 -25.45
C GLN A 593 18.31 -38.00 -26.38
N TYR A 594 18.81 -36.82 -26.75
CA TYR A 594 18.11 -35.86 -27.61
C TYR A 594 18.99 -35.45 -28.81
N GLY A 595 18.34 -35.27 -29.95
CA GLY A 595 18.96 -34.61 -31.10
C GLY A 595 17.96 -33.82 -31.91
N CYS A 596 18.35 -32.64 -32.38
CA CYS A 596 17.56 -31.79 -33.25
C CYS A 596 18.37 -31.26 -34.42
N VAL A 597 17.72 -31.14 -35.57
CA VAL A 597 18.21 -30.38 -36.73
C VAL A 597 17.16 -29.35 -37.10
N MET A 598 17.54 -28.08 -37.02
CA MET A 598 16.73 -26.93 -37.42
C MET A 598 17.30 -26.33 -38.69
N VAL A 599 16.43 -25.98 -39.64
CA VAL A 599 16.78 -25.32 -40.89
C VAL A 599 15.87 -24.11 -41.10
N THR A 600 16.48 -22.94 -41.21
CA THR A 600 15.78 -21.68 -41.52
C THR A 600 16.17 -21.24 -42.94
N TYR A 601 15.16 -20.98 -43.78
CA TYR A 601 15.34 -20.40 -45.11
C TYR A 601 14.88 -18.94 -45.09
N TYR A 602 15.74 -18.04 -45.56
CA TYR A 602 15.46 -16.60 -45.61
C TYR A 602 15.05 -16.17 -47.03
N ASP A 603 14.33 -15.06 -47.14
CA ASP A 603 13.81 -14.50 -48.41
C ASP A 603 14.89 -14.23 -49.47
N ASP A 604 16.14 -13.99 -49.05
CA ASP A 604 17.28 -13.77 -49.94
C ASP A 604 17.85 -15.07 -50.56
N GLY A 605 17.25 -16.22 -50.23
CA GLY A 605 17.64 -17.54 -50.70
C GLY A 605 18.76 -18.20 -49.89
N SER A 606 19.26 -17.54 -48.84
CA SER A 606 20.21 -18.13 -47.90
C SER A 606 19.51 -19.13 -46.95
N LYS A 607 20.29 -20.06 -46.40
CA LYS A 607 19.81 -21.01 -45.40
C LYS A 607 20.78 -21.13 -44.23
N GLU A 608 20.23 -21.28 -43.04
CA GLU A 608 20.94 -21.56 -41.80
C GLU A 608 20.54 -22.93 -41.28
N VAL A 609 21.52 -23.71 -40.82
CA VAL A 609 21.30 -25.05 -40.27
C VAL A 609 21.93 -25.10 -38.89
N VAL A 610 21.12 -25.44 -37.88
CA VAL A 610 21.56 -25.62 -36.50
C VAL A 610 21.37 -27.09 -36.13
N GLU A 611 22.45 -27.75 -35.69
CA GLU A 611 22.41 -29.10 -35.14
C GLU A 611 22.63 -29.08 -33.64
N GLU A 612 21.72 -29.72 -32.93
CA GLU A 612 21.73 -29.85 -31.49
C GLU A 612 21.73 -31.32 -31.08
N LYS A 613 22.57 -31.69 -30.12
CA LYS A 613 22.70 -33.04 -29.57
C LYS A 613 23.00 -32.95 -28.08
N GLY A 614 22.35 -33.79 -27.30
CA GLY A 614 22.55 -33.80 -25.85
C GLY A 614 21.60 -34.76 -25.16
N THR A 615 21.22 -34.40 -23.95
CA THR A 615 20.22 -35.13 -23.17
C THR A 615 19.02 -34.25 -22.87
N TYR A 616 17.88 -34.88 -22.67
CA TYR A 616 16.66 -34.21 -22.22
C TYR A 616 16.07 -34.95 -21.02
N ILE A 617 15.38 -34.21 -20.18
CA ILE A 617 14.51 -34.74 -19.14
C ILE A 617 13.12 -34.15 -19.38
N ASP A 618 12.12 -35.02 -19.47
CA ASP A 618 10.71 -34.63 -19.60
C ASP A 618 10.10 -34.48 -18.21
N HIS A 619 9.70 -33.25 -17.88
CA HIS A 619 9.04 -32.93 -16.61
C HIS A 619 7.51 -32.83 -16.76
N GLY A 620 6.95 -33.26 -17.89
CA GLY A 620 5.52 -33.32 -18.20
C GLY A 620 4.90 -32.04 -18.75
N THR A 621 5.51 -30.88 -18.48
CA THR A 621 5.08 -29.56 -19.00
C THR A 621 6.19 -28.78 -19.70
N HIS A 622 7.44 -29.21 -19.53
CA HIS A 622 8.60 -28.65 -20.19
C HIS A 622 9.69 -29.71 -20.27
N PHE A 623 10.56 -29.55 -21.26
CA PHE A 623 11.80 -30.30 -21.37
C PHE A 623 12.92 -29.52 -20.72
N GLU A 624 13.75 -30.19 -19.94
CA GLU A 624 15.06 -29.69 -19.54
C GLU A 624 16.11 -30.27 -20.51
N PHE A 625 16.80 -29.40 -21.24
CA PHE A 625 17.81 -29.78 -22.21
C PHE A 625 19.21 -29.48 -21.70
N ASN A 626 20.11 -30.44 -21.85
CA ASN A 626 21.55 -30.25 -21.64
C ASN A 626 22.28 -30.70 -22.90
N THR A 627 22.62 -29.74 -23.76
CA THR A 627 23.09 -29.99 -25.14
C THR A 627 24.38 -29.25 -25.45
N ASN A 628 24.90 -29.46 -26.66
CA ASN A 628 26.00 -28.67 -27.20
C ASN A 628 25.68 -27.18 -27.38
N LEU A 629 24.41 -26.75 -27.27
CA LEU A 629 24.01 -25.34 -27.34
C LEU A 629 23.86 -24.69 -25.96
N GLY A 630 23.79 -25.48 -24.88
CA GLY A 630 23.74 -25.00 -23.50
C GLY A 630 22.78 -25.81 -22.64
N HIS A 631 22.49 -25.29 -21.46
CA HIS A 631 21.47 -25.82 -20.55
C HIS A 631 20.29 -24.86 -20.50
N TYR A 632 19.11 -25.34 -20.85
CA TYR A 632 17.90 -24.51 -20.96
C TYR A 632 16.64 -25.36 -20.84
N ASN A 633 15.52 -24.72 -20.52
CA ASN A 633 14.21 -25.35 -20.42
C ASN A 633 13.32 -24.90 -21.58
N GLN A 634 12.48 -25.79 -22.08
CA GLN A 634 11.51 -25.46 -23.12
C GLN A 634 10.13 -25.99 -22.78
N ASN A 635 9.16 -25.10 -22.61
CA ASN A 635 7.78 -25.48 -22.33
C ASN A 635 7.16 -26.23 -23.52
N TYR A 636 6.38 -27.26 -23.24
CA TYR A 636 5.63 -27.99 -24.24
C TYR A 636 4.24 -28.38 -23.72
N ARG A 637 3.30 -28.64 -24.64
CA ARG A 637 1.97 -29.14 -24.31
C ARG A 637 1.49 -30.16 -25.33
N TRP A 638 0.86 -31.23 -24.87
CA TRP A 638 0.27 -32.25 -25.73
C TRP A 638 -1.02 -31.77 -26.38
N ASN A 639 -1.19 -32.11 -27.66
CA ASN A 639 -2.41 -31.94 -28.44
C ASN A 639 -2.80 -33.29 -29.09
N ASP A 640 -4.00 -33.40 -29.65
CA ASP A 640 -4.55 -34.67 -30.18
C ASP A 640 -3.66 -35.38 -31.22
N ASN A 641 -2.81 -34.64 -31.97
CA ASN A 641 -1.96 -35.17 -33.04
C ASN A 641 -0.45 -34.89 -32.86
N GLY A 642 -0.02 -34.50 -31.65
CA GLY A 642 1.39 -34.25 -31.33
C GLY A 642 1.58 -33.32 -30.15
N PHE A 643 2.59 -32.46 -30.16
CA PHE A 643 2.79 -31.48 -29.08
C PHE A 643 3.21 -30.12 -29.62
N ASP A 644 2.80 -29.05 -28.95
CA ASP A 644 3.32 -27.72 -29.21
C ASP A 644 4.50 -27.44 -28.29
N MET A 645 5.54 -26.78 -28.78
CA MET A 645 6.68 -26.35 -28.00
C MET A 645 6.87 -24.85 -28.16
N GLU A 646 7.03 -24.14 -27.04
CA GLU A 646 7.29 -22.70 -27.03
C GLU A 646 8.68 -22.41 -27.60
N PHE A 647 8.89 -21.29 -28.29
CA PHE A 647 10.22 -20.83 -28.68
C PHE A 647 10.35 -19.34 -28.36
N ASP A 648 11.17 -19.03 -27.36
CA ASP A 648 11.33 -17.68 -26.79
C ASP A 648 11.81 -16.64 -27.82
N ASN A 649 12.56 -17.08 -28.84
CA ASN A 649 13.11 -16.19 -29.86
C ASN A 649 12.08 -15.69 -30.89
N VAL A 650 10.90 -16.32 -30.93
CA VAL A 650 9.82 -15.99 -31.90
C VAL A 650 8.46 -15.76 -31.23
N GLU A 651 8.42 -15.68 -29.89
CA GLU A 651 7.21 -15.44 -29.08
C GLU A 651 5.99 -16.29 -29.53
N THR A 652 6.22 -17.55 -29.93
CA THR A 652 5.18 -18.41 -30.48
C THR A 652 5.36 -19.88 -30.12
N TRP A 653 4.27 -20.64 -30.22
CA TRP A 653 4.22 -22.08 -30.00
C TRP A 653 4.26 -22.82 -31.35
N LEU A 654 5.24 -23.70 -31.54
CA LEU A 654 5.40 -24.49 -32.75
C LEU A 654 4.84 -25.89 -32.57
N HIS A 655 3.92 -26.28 -33.45
CA HIS A 655 3.31 -27.61 -33.42
C HIS A 655 4.22 -28.67 -34.05
N PHE A 656 4.51 -29.74 -33.32
CA PHE A 656 5.30 -30.89 -33.77
C PHE A 656 4.43 -32.12 -33.96
N THR A 657 4.61 -32.78 -35.10
CA THR A 657 3.90 -34.02 -35.46
C THR A 657 4.89 -35.18 -35.54
N LYS A 658 4.47 -36.36 -35.10
CA LYS A 658 5.35 -37.54 -35.08
C LYS A 658 5.66 -37.99 -36.52
N VAL A 659 6.93 -38.17 -36.83
CA VAL A 659 7.39 -38.74 -38.11
C VAL A 659 7.12 -40.25 -38.05
N GLN A 660 6.35 -40.75 -39.02
CA GLN A 660 6.01 -42.17 -39.13
C GLN A 660 7.18 -43.02 -39.63
#